data_AF-A0A540X889-F1
#
_entry.id   AF-A0A540X889-F1
#
_cell.length_a   1.000
_cell.length_b   1.000
_cell.length_c   1.000
_cell.angle_alpha   90.00
_cell.angle_beta   90.00
_cell.angle_gamma   90.00
#
_symmetry.space_group_name_H-M   'P 1'
#
loop_
_entity.id
_entity.type
_entity.pdbx_description
1 polymer ?
#
loop_
_entity_poly.entity_id
_entity_poly.type
_entity_poly.pdbx_seq_one_letter_code
_entity_poly.pdbx_strand_id
1 'polypeptide(L)'
;MALPWENGALRGTRVRCPGCTRFNTPGIRCPNCACGPVPPEHYGAARMLLHAGVDRFSVVGRLEALEPSLSWQLESQYAARWADVLRVVADVRECQPFLTLPDFAEDAEDRWAEQLPWTQPPVPESSSDEDDEDSLAAMFQRSQAPELRQLAALAKVQLRQDTRDMFSTVLSCLYQEGRAAMEAALALTRWRVWSRTRLQRQQRELIERHARDIFAGFPEHTARAAVAWVRATGKPPEVDLLFALREGLRSPDEDLRFECALVLRDEPGLLAALDSEDAEVVTEARGALASLGSSALLERLRETGDAAFVRDVLRRLPSPPTLEMLDAVLAVSAREPDALADAVQSWARNMPFERLSPEVQARWGAWARDTLGTWPARNVMRWLEWATEEREARATPAARAFHDAAVRALRVAPSSERAELVRAGAFTSLLALGDVEELTLVHSWARDAACAKELLDLLVSLPGRLDRLAPELGRGRSARLLMAAWERPARAAVLAPLVKAVRSWSGISGREELIDAVWLRFQRHPSERAELLAAFTPWRQELWERQLAAEPDAIATFETWWRADSQLHLPGLVGWLLGDVPAQTLAERLPVVWAAAEARVDAWPRSTSHAVSSASAPLNNALRQGHDFLIPDVERFMAWLPDFERRVREAPVAEAESSYHRDLLEDIHVDVKMMGEYLERRRDEEERRRQDELRRRVEESRRRDQQRQIELAQREADRIRQEQEDHRARLMSAVAQMGTPMSPERWFQSSPRVDAQDLDTEVILPGATLGTLLEYARVLKAMSVCGNSLEVFEARGLSIADWSTEAQAWIQAMMRRPELSVRFAQLLTAPWN
;
A
#
# COMPACT_ATOMS: atom_id res chain seq x y z
N MET A 1 76.61 11.78 -54.69
CA MET A 1 76.55 11.93 -56.16
C MET A 1 76.03 10.62 -56.71
N ALA A 2 74.75 10.58 -57.09
CA ALA A 2 74.16 9.40 -57.73
C ALA A 2 74.84 9.17 -59.09
N LEU A 3 75.15 7.93 -59.42
CA LEU A 3 75.66 7.59 -60.74
C LEU A 3 74.56 7.90 -61.78
N PRO A 4 74.90 8.42 -62.98
CA PRO A 4 73.92 8.83 -64.01
C PRO A 4 73.08 7.67 -64.62
N TRP A 5 73.11 6.47 -64.00
CA TRP A 5 72.41 5.26 -64.45
C TRP A 5 71.22 4.89 -63.54
N GLU A 6 71.05 5.57 -62.40
CA GLU A 6 69.94 5.35 -61.46
C GLU A 6 68.78 6.32 -61.74
N ASN A 7 68.29 6.35 -62.98
CA ASN A 7 67.19 7.20 -63.43
C ASN A 7 65.92 6.40 -63.77
N GLY A 8 65.82 5.15 -63.32
CA GLY A 8 64.65 4.31 -63.58
C GLY A 8 64.47 3.85 -65.03
N ALA A 9 65.45 4.13 -65.90
CA ALA A 9 65.38 3.77 -67.31
C ALA A 9 65.50 2.27 -67.57
N LEU A 10 66.11 1.50 -66.66
CA LEU A 10 66.44 0.10 -66.88
C LEU A 10 65.74 -0.82 -65.87
N ARG A 11 65.16 -1.91 -66.39
CA ARG A 11 64.72 -3.07 -65.60
C ARG A 11 65.21 -4.33 -66.31
N GLY A 12 66.26 -4.94 -65.77
CA GLY A 12 66.99 -6.02 -66.45
C GLY A 12 67.54 -5.56 -67.80
N THR A 13 67.18 -6.25 -68.88
CA THR A 13 67.61 -5.93 -70.26
C THR A 13 66.68 -4.98 -71.01
N ARG A 14 65.59 -4.53 -70.37
CA ARG A 14 64.58 -3.66 -71.01
C ARG A 14 64.79 -2.20 -70.64
N VAL A 15 64.46 -1.31 -71.58
CA VAL A 15 64.56 0.15 -71.42
C VAL A 15 63.17 0.77 -71.34
N ARG A 16 62.96 1.66 -70.38
CA ARG A 16 61.74 2.42 -70.17
C ARG A 16 61.59 3.48 -71.26
N CYS A 17 60.43 3.55 -71.92
CA CYS A 17 60.17 4.61 -72.90
C CYS A 17 59.93 5.95 -72.20
N PRO A 18 60.57 7.07 -72.57
CA PRO A 18 60.31 8.36 -71.91
C PRO A 18 58.92 8.90 -72.23
N GLY A 19 58.29 8.47 -73.33
CA GLY A 19 56.94 8.89 -73.70
C GLY A 19 55.84 8.28 -72.84
N CYS A 20 55.79 6.95 -72.73
CA CYS A 20 54.70 6.23 -72.05
C CYS A 20 55.16 5.39 -70.86
N THR A 21 56.43 5.45 -70.49
CA THR A 21 57.04 4.76 -69.34
C THR A 21 56.98 3.24 -69.32
N ARG A 22 56.45 2.60 -70.38
CA ARG A 22 56.50 1.14 -70.55
C ARG A 22 57.90 0.69 -70.94
N PHE A 23 58.29 -0.49 -70.43
CA PHE A 23 59.54 -1.16 -70.78
C PHE A 23 59.47 -1.81 -72.17
N ASN A 24 60.48 -1.53 -73.00
CA ASN A 24 60.60 -2.08 -74.36
C ASN A 24 62.01 -2.64 -74.58
N THR A 25 62.19 -3.32 -75.71
CA THR A 25 63.52 -3.70 -76.20
C THR A 25 64.36 -2.43 -76.43
N PRO A 26 65.65 -2.40 -76.05
CA PRO A 26 66.54 -1.28 -76.33
C PRO A 26 66.63 -0.97 -77.82
N GLY A 27 66.84 0.30 -78.18
CA GLY A 27 67.17 0.72 -79.55
C GLY A 27 66.03 0.72 -80.59
N ILE A 28 64.81 0.30 -80.21
CA ILE A 28 63.64 0.36 -81.09
C ILE A 28 62.70 1.51 -80.71
N ARG A 29 61.91 1.99 -81.69
CA ARG A 29 60.81 2.92 -81.45
C ARG A 29 59.77 2.23 -80.56
N CYS A 30 59.23 2.97 -79.58
CA CYS A 30 58.26 2.43 -78.64
C CYS A 30 56.99 1.95 -79.37
N PRO A 31 56.58 0.68 -79.24
CA PRO A 31 55.38 0.15 -79.90
C PRO A 31 54.08 0.77 -79.36
N ASN A 32 54.09 1.31 -78.14
CA ASN A 32 52.89 1.82 -77.48
C ASN A 32 52.59 3.30 -77.81
N CYS A 33 53.62 4.15 -77.84
CA CYS A 33 53.42 5.60 -78.04
C CYS A 33 54.21 6.17 -79.22
N ALA A 34 54.92 5.33 -79.97
CA ALA A 34 55.75 5.70 -81.12
C ALA A 34 56.86 6.73 -80.82
N CYS A 35 57.21 6.95 -79.56
CA CYS A 35 58.38 7.72 -79.15
C CYS A 35 59.65 7.05 -79.67
N GLY A 36 60.59 7.84 -80.20
CA GLY A 36 61.86 7.35 -80.74
C GLY A 36 62.76 6.68 -79.70
N PRO A 37 63.75 5.88 -80.12
CA PRO A 37 64.67 5.23 -79.20
C PRO A 37 65.52 6.29 -78.49
N VAL A 38 65.48 6.29 -77.16
CA VAL A 38 66.30 7.16 -76.31
C VAL A 38 67.29 6.28 -75.54
N PRO A 39 68.60 6.57 -75.59
CA PRO A 39 69.59 5.87 -74.79
C PRO A 39 69.28 5.99 -73.29
N PRO A 40 69.48 4.94 -72.47
CA PRO A 40 69.17 4.98 -71.04
C PRO A 40 69.85 6.15 -70.29
N GLU A 41 71.03 6.57 -70.74
CA GLU A 41 71.83 7.66 -70.14
C GLU A 41 71.20 9.05 -70.32
N HIS A 42 70.21 9.16 -71.21
CA HIS A 42 69.50 10.42 -71.49
C HIS A 42 67.99 10.32 -71.24
N TYR A 43 67.55 9.28 -70.53
CA TYR A 43 66.15 9.05 -70.24
C TYR A 43 65.51 10.18 -69.42
N GLY A 44 66.19 10.64 -68.36
CA GLY A 44 65.71 11.71 -67.51
C GLY A 44 65.59 13.05 -68.25
N ALA A 45 66.62 13.40 -69.03
CA ALA A 45 66.60 14.57 -69.90
C ALA A 45 65.45 14.52 -70.91
N ALA A 46 65.21 13.35 -71.52
CA ALA A 46 64.07 13.16 -72.42
C ALA A 46 62.72 13.31 -71.70
N ARG A 47 62.56 12.77 -70.48
CA ARG A 47 61.34 12.98 -69.66
C ARG A 47 61.12 14.45 -69.32
N MET A 48 62.17 15.17 -68.95
CA MET A 48 62.10 16.60 -68.64
C MET A 48 61.71 17.44 -69.88
N LEU A 49 62.22 17.11 -71.06
CA LEU A 49 61.84 17.77 -72.31
C LEU A 49 60.37 17.51 -72.67
N LEU A 50 59.91 16.26 -72.57
CA LEU A 50 58.50 15.91 -72.81
C LEU A 50 57.59 16.64 -71.84
N HIS A 51 57.97 16.71 -70.57
CA HIS A 51 57.24 17.46 -69.54
C HIS A 51 57.20 18.96 -69.85
N ALA A 52 58.27 19.53 -70.41
CA ALA A 52 58.34 20.92 -70.87
C ALA A 52 57.54 21.19 -72.17
N GLY A 53 56.84 20.19 -72.72
CA GLY A 53 55.99 20.32 -73.90
C GLY A 53 56.64 19.96 -75.23
N VAL A 54 57.84 19.36 -75.21
CA VAL A 54 58.43 18.81 -76.44
C VAL A 54 57.62 17.61 -76.91
N ASP A 55 57.27 17.58 -78.20
CA ASP A 55 56.52 16.48 -78.78
C ASP A 55 57.33 15.16 -78.80
N ARG A 56 56.66 14.05 -78.53
CA ARG A 56 57.25 12.71 -78.42
C ARG A 56 57.91 12.19 -79.70
N PHE A 57 57.53 12.70 -80.87
CA PHE A 57 58.17 12.35 -82.14
C PHE A 57 59.42 13.20 -82.39
N SER A 58 59.51 14.36 -81.74
CA SER A 58 60.62 15.31 -81.87
C SER A 58 61.66 15.17 -80.75
N VAL A 59 61.36 14.44 -79.67
CA VAL A 59 62.19 14.38 -78.47
C VAL A 59 63.62 13.90 -78.75
N VAL A 60 63.81 12.90 -79.61
CA VAL A 60 65.14 12.36 -79.95
C VAL A 60 65.99 13.43 -80.64
N GLY A 61 65.47 14.06 -81.70
CA GLY A 61 66.20 15.12 -82.39
C GLY A 61 66.44 16.36 -81.53
N ARG A 62 65.52 16.66 -80.58
CA ARG A 62 65.71 17.74 -79.60
C ARG A 62 66.77 17.44 -78.55
N LEU A 63 66.88 16.17 -78.15
CA LEU A 63 67.88 15.69 -77.21
C LEU A 63 69.27 15.69 -77.84
N GLU A 64 69.40 15.27 -79.10
CA GLU A 64 70.65 15.32 -79.87
C GLU A 64 71.12 16.76 -80.13
N ALA A 65 70.20 17.70 -80.30
CA ALA A 65 70.50 19.12 -80.51
C ALA A 65 70.74 19.91 -79.22
N LEU A 66 70.56 19.30 -78.05
CA LEU A 66 70.70 19.96 -76.76
C LEU A 66 72.18 20.15 -76.40
N GLU A 67 72.54 21.27 -75.76
CA GLU A 67 73.90 21.46 -75.26
C GLU A 67 74.22 20.37 -74.19
N PRO A 68 75.40 19.73 -74.23
CA PRO A 68 75.74 18.65 -73.29
C PRO A 68 75.60 19.05 -71.81
N SER A 69 75.92 20.30 -71.46
CA SER A 69 75.78 20.86 -70.11
C SER A 69 74.32 20.92 -69.66
N LEU A 70 73.41 21.36 -70.54
CA LEU A 70 71.98 21.44 -70.29
C LEU A 70 71.36 20.04 -70.24
N SER A 71 71.81 19.11 -71.09
CA SER A 71 71.36 17.71 -71.08
C SER A 71 71.69 17.05 -69.75
N TRP A 72 72.93 17.23 -69.29
CA TRP A 72 73.37 16.76 -67.98
C TRP A 72 72.61 17.42 -66.82
N GLN A 73 72.29 18.70 -66.92
CA GLN A 73 71.49 19.41 -65.92
C GLN A 73 70.06 18.84 -65.83
N LEU A 74 69.38 18.62 -66.97
CA LEU A 74 68.04 18.04 -66.99
C LEU A 74 68.05 16.58 -66.49
N GLU A 75 69.05 15.80 -66.88
CA GLU A 75 69.24 14.44 -66.39
C GLU A 75 69.44 14.42 -64.87
N SER A 76 70.31 15.30 -64.34
CA SER A 76 70.58 15.40 -62.90
C SER A 76 69.35 15.83 -62.10
N GLN A 77 68.55 16.76 -62.65
CA GLN A 77 67.28 17.16 -62.03
C GLN A 77 66.27 16.02 -61.98
N TYR A 78 66.18 15.22 -63.04
CA TYR A 78 65.33 14.03 -63.06
C TYR A 78 65.83 12.97 -62.08
N ALA A 79 67.14 12.66 -62.09
CA ALA A 79 67.75 11.67 -61.21
C ALA A 79 67.56 12.00 -59.73
N ALA A 80 67.64 13.28 -59.34
CA ALA A 80 67.35 13.73 -57.98
C ALA A 80 65.90 13.40 -57.57
N ARG A 81 64.92 13.63 -58.46
CA ARG A 81 63.51 13.28 -58.20
C ARG A 81 63.27 11.77 -58.21
N TRP A 82 64.03 11.04 -59.03
CA TRP A 82 63.97 9.58 -59.06
C TRP A 82 64.51 8.97 -57.77
N ALA A 83 65.55 9.57 -57.16
CA ALA A 83 66.06 9.14 -55.86
C ALA A 83 64.99 9.21 -54.76
N ASP A 84 64.10 10.21 -54.79
CA ASP A 84 62.95 10.28 -53.88
C ASP A 84 61.97 9.12 -54.09
N VAL A 85 61.70 8.76 -55.35
CA VAL A 85 60.87 7.60 -55.70
C VAL A 85 61.52 6.30 -55.22
N LEU A 86 62.84 6.13 -55.38
CA LEU A 86 63.53 4.94 -54.90
C LEU A 86 63.41 4.74 -53.39
N ARG A 87 63.34 5.83 -52.61
CA ARG A 87 63.06 5.76 -51.17
C ARG A 87 61.64 5.24 -50.90
N VAL A 88 60.63 5.80 -51.56
CA VAL A 88 59.25 5.30 -51.44
C VAL A 88 59.16 3.83 -51.86
N VAL A 89 59.81 3.43 -52.94
CA VAL A 89 59.84 2.02 -53.39
C VAL A 89 60.56 1.13 -52.38
N ALA A 90 61.59 1.61 -51.68
CA ALA A 90 62.22 0.89 -50.59
C ALA A 90 61.27 0.68 -49.41
N ASP A 91 60.51 1.70 -49.01
CA ASP A 91 59.50 1.58 -47.95
C ASP A 91 58.37 0.61 -48.36
N VAL A 92 57.97 0.63 -49.64
CA VAL A 92 57.02 -0.35 -50.19
C VAL A 92 57.57 -1.78 -50.12
N ARG A 93 58.87 -1.97 -50.41
CA ARG A 93 59.53 -3.29 -50.25
C ARG A 93 59.57 -3.75 -48.80
N GLU A 94 59.63 -2.83 -47.84
CA GLU A 94 59.55 -3.17 -46.42
C GLU A 94 58.13 -3.60 -46.00
N CYS A 95 57.09 -3.04 -46.62
CA CYS A 95 55.71 -3.47 -46.41
C CYS A 95 55.42 -4.84 -47.05
N GLN A 96 56.01 -5.13 -48.22
CA GLN A 96 55.65 -6.26 -49.07
C GLN A 96 55.69 -7.65 -48.39
N PRO A 97 56.67 -8.01 -47.53
CA PRO A 97 56.70 -9.30 -46.83
C PRO A 97 55.47 -9.59 -45.96
N PHE A 98 54.71 -8.56 -45.59
CA PHE A 98 53.52 -8.67 -44.75
C PHE A 98 52.21 -8.68 -45.56
N LEU A 99 52.30 -8.53 -46.88
CA LEU A 99 51.16 -8.56 -47.80
C LEU A 99 51.02 -9.94 -48.43
N THR A 100 49.81 -10.26 -48.89
CA THR A 100 49.53 -11.55 -49.55
C THR A 100 50.00 -11.55 -50.99
N LEU A 101 49.66 -10.50 -51.75
CA LEU A 101 49.99 -10.41 -53.16
C LEU A 101 51.45 -9.94 -53.38
N PRO A 102 52.14 -10.43 -54.42
CA PRO A 102 53.50 -10.00 -54.75
C PRO A 102 53.54 -8.70 -55.56
N ASP A 103 54.76 -8.24 -55.85
CA ASP A 103 55.13 -7.19 -56.82
C ASP A 103 54.64 -5.76 -56.55
N PHE A 104 54.23 -5.44 -55.31
CA PHE A 104 53.84 -4.08 -54.95
C PHE A 104 54.94 -3.04 -55.23
N ALA A 105 56.20 -3.40 -54.99
CA ALA A 105 57.33 -2.51 -55.27
C ALA A 105 57.49 -2.19 -56.76
N GLU A 106 57.25 -3.15 -57.65
CA GLU A 106 57.34 -2.95 -59.10
C GLU A 106 56.18 -2.08 -59.61
N ASP A 107 54.96 -2.35 -59.11
CA ASP A 107 53.76 -1.57 -59.42
C ASP A 107 53.88 -0.12 -58.91
N ALA A 108 54.51 0.08 -57.75
CA ALA A 108 54.80 1.40 -57.21
C ALA A 108 55.83 2.14 -58.09
N GLU A 109 56.94 1.48 -58.44
CA GLU A 109 57.98 2.04 -59.31
C GLU A 109 57.39 2.50 -60.66
N ASP A 110 56.53 1.69 -61.27
CA ASP A 110 55.90 2.00 -62.55
C ASP A 110 54.93 3.18 -62.46
N ARG A 111 54.10 3.24 -61.42
CA ARG A 111 53.18 4.37 -61.20
C ARG A 111 53.92 5.68 -60.91
N TRP A 112 54.99 5.63 -60.12
CA TRP A 112 55.81 6.82 -59.85
C TRP A 112 56.58 7.28 -61.09
N ALA A 113 57.05 6.36 -61.94
CA ALA A 113 57.65 6.69 -63.22
C ALA A 113 56.68 7.43 -64.16
N GLU A 114 55.41 7.01 -64.19
CA GLU A 114 54.36 7.68 -64.96
C GLU A 114 54.15 9.13 -64.53
N GLN A 115 54.15 9.38 -63.23
CA GLN A 115 53.94 10.71 -62.63
C GLN A 115 55.15 11.64 -62.74
N LEU A 116 56.36 11.09 -62.85
CA LEU A 116 57.60 11.86 -62.94
C LEU A 116 57.90 12.33 -64.38
N PRO A 117 58.12 13.63 -64.63
CA PRO A 117 58.44 14.67 -63.67
C PRO A 117 57.20 15.42 -63.16
N TRP A 118 57.15 15.73 -61.87
CA TRP A 118 56.10 16.55 -61.27
C TRP A 118 56.42 18.06 -61.30
N THR A 119 55.39 18.90 -61.34
CA THR A 119 55.50 20.37 -61.20
C THR A 119 55.63 20.82 -59.74
N GLN A 120 55.06 20.07 -58.80
CA GLN A 120 55.25 20.25 -57.35
C GLN A 120 55.61 18.89 -56.72
N PRO A 121 56.62 18.82 -55.86
CA PRO A 121 57.03 17.56 -55.24
C PRO A 121 55.91 17.03 -54.32
N PRO A 122 55.46 15.77 -54.50
CA PRO A 122 54.43 15.17 -53.68
C PRO A 122 54.94 14.67 -52.32
N VAL A 123 56.25 14.69 -52.08
CA VAL A 123 56.89 14.17 -50.86
C VAL A 123 57.78 15.28 -50.26
N PRO A 124 57.50 15.79 -49.05
CA PRO A 124 58.44 16.66 -48.35
C PRO A 124 59.62 15.86 -47.79
N GLU A 125 60.72 16.58 -47.55
CA GLU A 125 61.98 16.03 -47.02
C GLU A 125 61.73 15.16 -45.79
N SER A 126 62.19 13.92 -45.88
CA SER A 126 62.18 12.94 -44.80
C SER A 126 62.93 13.48 -43.58
N SER A 127 62.25 13.62 -42.44
CA SER A 127 62.92 13.63 -41.14
C SER A 127 63.29 12.18 -40.79
N SER A 128 64.56 11.83 -41.03
CA SER A 128 65.16 10.58 -40.60
C SER A 128 65.40 10.63 -39.08
N ASP A 129 64.37 10.33 -38.30
CA ASP A 129 64.56 9.92 -36.91
C ASP A 129 64.53 8.39 -36.89
N GLU A 130 65.71 7.78 -36.82
CA GLU A 130 66.01 6.34 -37.02
C GLU A 130 65.58 5.41 -35.86
N ASP A 131 64.75 5.87 -34.91
CA ASP A 131 64.49 5.14 -33.64
C ASP A 131 63.00 4.82 -33.37
N ASP A 132 62.18 4.50 -34.38
CA ASP A 132 60.83 3.95 -34.14
C ASP A 132 60.85 2.41 -34.20
N GLU A 133 60.61 1.76 -33.05
CA GLU A 133 60.51 0.29 -32.91
C GLU A 133 59.41 -0.36 -33.78
N ASP A 134 58.49 0.42 -34.35
CA ASP A 134 57.41 -0.04 -35.23
C ASP A 134 57.38 0.71 -36.57
N SER A 135 58.30 0.35 -37.46
CA SER A 135 58.50 0.94 -38.80
C SER A 135 57.20 1.07 -39.61
N LEU A 136 56.33 0.05 -39.61
CA LEU A 136 55.06 0.09 -40.36
C LEU A 136 54.06 1.11 -39.79
N ALA A 137 53.99 1.26 -38.47
CA ALA A 137 53.13 2.28 -37.86
C ALA A 137 53.65 3.70 -38.14
N ALA A 138 54.97 3.88 -38.10
CA ALA A 138 55.63 5.12 -38.48
C ALA A 138 55.36 5.47 -39.95
N MET A 139 55.48 4.50 -40.88
CA MET A 139 55.15 4.67 -42.30
C MET A 139 53.70 5.12 -42.51
N PHE A 140 52.74 4.53 -41.78
CA PHE A 140 51.33 4.94 -41.87
C PHE A 140 51.09 6.39 -41.40
N GLN A 141 51.73 6.80 -40.30
CA GLN A 141 51.50 8.11 -39.69
C GLN A 141 52.26 9.25 -40.40
N ARG A 142 53.51 9.00 -40.76
CA ARG A 142 54.45 10.02 -41.25
C ARG A 142 54.43 10.16 -42.77
N SER A 143 54.08 9.10 -43.51
CA SER A 143 54.14 9.16 -44.97
C SER A 143 53.06 10.06 -45.55
N GLN A 144 53.47 10.98 -46.42
CA GLN A 144 52.54 11.78 -47.23
C GLN A 144 52.12 11.05 -48.51
N ALA A 145 52.82 9.98 -48.89
CA ALA A 145 52.43 9.14 -50.02
C ALA A 145 51.20 8.31 -49.64
N PRO A 146 50.02 8.54 -50.25
CA PRO A 146 48.80 7.81 -49.89
C PRO A 146 48.94 6.30 -50.05
N GLU A 147 49.68 5.87 -51.08
CA GLU A 147 49.97 4.47 -51.34
C GLU A 147 50.76 3.81 -50.20
N LEU A 148 51.82 4.44 -49.71
CA LEU A 148 52.62 3.85 -48.63
C LEU A 148 51.80 3.73 -47.34
N ARG A 149 50.98 4.74 -47.02
CA ARG A 149 50.04 4.64 -45.90
C ARG A 149 49.06 3.48 -46.08
N GLN A 150 48.54 3.27 -47.29
CA GLN A 150 47.61 2.19 -47.57
C GLN A 150 48.28 0.82 -47.42
N LEU A 151 49.48 0.63 -47.96
CA LEU A 151 50.23 -0.63 -47.85
C LEU A 151 50.66 -0.92 -46.42
N ALA A 152 51.11 0.09 -45.67
CA ALA A 152 51.40 -0.04 -44.25
C ALA A 152 50.14 -0.41 -43.43
N ALA A 153 49.00 0.22 -43.73
CA ALA A 153 47.72 -0.13 -43.11
C ALA A 153 47.28 -1.56 -43.45
N LEU A 154 47.43 -1.99 -44.70
CA LEU A 154 47.15 -3.36 -45.15
C LEU A 154 48.02 -4.38 -44.40
N ALA A 155 49.33 -4.14 -44.34
CA ALA A 155 50.28 -4.97 -43.59
C ALA A 155 49.90 -5.06 -42.11
N LYS A 156 49.56 -3.93 -41.47
CA LYS A 156 49.12 -3.91 -40.06
C LYS A 156 47.82 -4.66 -39.81
N VAL A 157 46.85 -4.58 -40.73
CA VAL A 157 45.60 -5.37 -40.65
C VAL A 157 45.90 -6.86 -40.80
N GLN A 158 46.81 -7.25 -41.71
CA GLN A 158 47.24 -8.64 -41.88
C GLN A 158 47.92 -9.20 -40.62
N LEU A 159 48.70 -8.37 -39.92
CA LEU A 159 49.39 -8.70 -38.67
C LEU A 159 48.53 -8.57 -37.40
N ARG A 160 47.26 -8.13 -37.51
CA ARG A 160 46.36 -7.80 -36.37
C ARG A 160 46.89 -6.72 -35.42
N GLN A 161 47.71 -5.82 -35.92
CA GLN A 161 48.28 -4.69 -35.16
C GLN A 161 47.69 -3.36 -35.64
N ASP A 162 46.48 -3.39 -36.20
CA ASP A 162 45.83 -2.24 -36.80
C ASP A 162 45.12 -1.33 -35.78
N THR A 163 45.15 -0.04 -36.06
CA THR A 163 44.33 0.97 -35.40
C THR A 163 43.02 1.19 -36.18
N ARG A 164 42.05 1.88 -35.57
CA ARG A 164 40.77 2.21 -36.24
C ARG A 164 40.98 2.98 -37.55
N ASP A 165 41.97 3.87 -37.60
CA ASP A 165 42.27 4.68 -38.79
C ASP A 165 42.94 3.86 -39.89
N MET A 166 43.82 2.92 -39.52
CA MET A 166 44.39 1.94 -40.46
C MET A 166 43.28 1.07 -41.06
N PHE A 167 42.37 0.55 -40.22
CA PHE A 167 41.23 -0.24 -40.69
C PHE A 167 40.33 0.55 -41.64
N SER A 168 40.04 1.82 -41.33
CA SER A 168 39.28 2.71 -42.22
C SER A 168 40.01 2.97 -43.54
N THR A 169 41.34 3.07 -43.50
CA THR A 169 42.17 3.22 -44.71
C THR A 169 42.07 1.97 -45.58
N VAL A 170 42.18 0.78 -45.00
CA VAL A 170 42.00 -0.50 -45.73
C VAL A 170 40.60 -0.62 -46.34
N LEU A 171 39.56 -0.20 -45.65
CA LEU A 171 38.20 -0.14 -46.22
C LEU A 171 38.12 0.79 -47.44
N SER A 172 38.84 1.92 -47.42
CA SER A 172 38.89 2.85 -48.56
C SER A 172 39.65 2.27 -49.76
N CYS A 173 40.63 1.39 -49.52
CA CYS A 173 41.37 0.71 -50.59
C CYS A 173 40.48 -0.16 -51.48
N LEU A 174 39.37 -0.69 -50.98
CA LEU A 174 38.43 -1.49 -51.79
C LEU A 174 37.86 -0.73 -53.00
N TYR A 175 37.75 0.60 -52.90
CA TYR A 175 37.23 1.46 -53.96
C TYR A 175 38.26 1.84 -55.02
N GLN A 176 39.52 1.47 -54.80
CA GLN A 176 40.59 1.69 -55.76
C GLN A 176 40.62 0.55 -56.78
N GLU A 177 41.42 0.73 -57.83
CA GLU A 177 41.69 -0.30 -58.81
C GLU A 177 43.09 -0.90 -58.58
N GLY A 178 43.32 -2.12 -59.04
CA GLY A 178 44.61 -2.80 -58.97
C GLY A 178 44.87 -3.57 -57.67
N ARG A 179 46.16 -3.88 -57.42
CA ARG A 179 46.56 -4.84 -56.37
C ARG A 179 46.22 -4.39 -54.95
N ALA A 180 46.22 -3.10 -54.66
CA ALA A 180 45.88 -2.60 -53.32
C ALA A 180 44.42 -2.92 -52.96
N ALA A 181 43.50 -2.83 -53.93
CA ALA A 181 42.09 -3.17 -53.72
C ALA A 181 41.89 -4.68 -53.57
N MET A 182 42.63 -5.47 -54.35
CA MET A 182 42.66 -6.93 -54.24
C MET A 182 43.22 -7.39 -52.89
N GLU A 183 44.32 -6.81 -52.42
CA GLU A 183 44.90 -7.11 -51.11
C GLU A 183 43.95 -6.70 -49.97
N ALA A 184 43.28 -5.55 -50.10
CA ALA A 184 42.24 -5.16 -49.16
C ALA A 184 41.10 -6.17 -49.09
N ALA A 185 40.67 -6.71 -50.24
CA ALA A 185 39.64 -7.74 -50.30
C ALA A 185 40.08 -9.02 -49.56
N LEU A 186 41.33 -9.45 -49.72
CA LEU A 186 41.88 -10.60 -48.97
C LEU A 186 42.00 -10.29 -47.48
N ALA A 187 42.62 -9.17 -47.11
CA ALA A 187 42.88 -8.78 -45.72
C ALA A 187 41.58 -8.65 -44.91
N LEU A 188 40.55 -7.99 -45.46
CA LEU A 188 39.27 -7.77 -44.80
C LEU A 188 38.43 -9.03 -44.67
N THR A 189 38.68 -10.03 -45.51
CA THR A 189 37.97 -11.31 -45.49
C THR A 189 38.68 -12.38 -44.69
N ARG A 190 39.88 -12.15 -44.14
CA ARG A 190 40.54 -13.13 -43.25
C ARG A 190 39.71 -13.40 -42.00
N TRP A 191 39.77 -14.61 -41.46
CA TRP A 191 38.83 -15.03 -40.42
C TRP A 191 38.93 -14.20 -39.13
N ARG A 192 40.14 -13.81 -38.73
CA ARG A 192 40.38 -12.98 -37.54
C ARG A 192 39.98 -11.51 -37.73
N VAL A 193 39.79 -11.09 -38.98
CA VAL A 193 39.39 -9.72 -39.34
C VAL A 193 37.89 -9.68 -39.63
N TRP A 194 37.35 -10.70 -40.29
CA TRP A 194 35.97 -10.75 -40.77
C TRP A 194 34.92 -10.53 -39.68
N SER A 195 35.14 -11.07 -38.48
CA SER A 195 34.20 -10.93 -37.35
C SER A 195 34.00 -9.48 -36.88
N ARG A 196 35.01 -8.62 -37.06
CA ARG A 196 34.94 -7.17 -36.76
C ARG A 196 34.56 -6.32 -37.97
N THR A 197 34.59 -6.88 -39.18
CA THR A 197 34.33 -6.14 -40.43
C THR A 197 32.83 -5.94 -40.66
N ARG A 198 32.36 -4.70 -40.53
CA ARG A 198 30.99 -4.31 -40.93
C ARG A 198 30.99 -3.78 -42.36
N LEU A 199 30.78 -4.67 -43.33
CA LEU A 199 30.75 -4.31 -44.75
C LEU A 199 29.35 -3.90 -45.22
N GLN A 200 29.30 -2.78 -45.94
CA GLN A 200 28.14 -2.36 -46.72
C GLN A 200 27.96 -3.27 -47.95
N ARG A 201 26.76 -3.28 -48.52
CA ARG A 201 26.45 -4.07 -49.72
C ARG A 201 27.42 -3.78 -50.88
N GLN A 202 27.67 -2.50 -51.17
CA GLN A 202 28.60 -2.09 -52.23
C GLN A 202 30.02 -2.62 -51.99
N GLN A 203 30.49 -2.62 -50.74
CA GLN A 203 31.82 -3.15 -50.40
C GLN A 203 31.89 -4.67 -50.59
N ARG A 204 30.80 -5.39 -50.27
CA ARG A 204 30.71 -6.83 -50.56
C ARG A 204 30.76 -7.12 -52.05
N GLU A 205 30.07 -6.33 -52.87
CA GLU A 205 30.10 -6.44 -54.34
C GLU A 205 31.50 -6.14 -54.91
N LEU A 206 32.25 -5.21 -54.31
CA LEU A 206 33.65 -4.95 -54.67
C LEU A 206 34.57 -6.12 -54.29
N ILE A 207 34.42 -6.68 -53.08
CA ILE A 207 35.19 -7.86 -52.67
C ILE A 207 34.88 -9.06 -53.56
N GLU A 208 33.62 -9.28 -53.93
CA GLU A 208 33.21 -10.33 -54.87
C GLU A 208 33.96 -10.22 -56.19
N ARG A 209 34.02 -9.01 -56.77
CA ARG A 209 34.73 -8.73 -58.01
C ARG A 209 36.23 -8.95 -57.88
N HIS A 210 36.85 -8.31 -56.88
CA HIS A 210 38.30 -8.40 -56.66
C HIS A 210 38.72 -9.83 -56.37
N ALA A 211 37.93 -10.61 -55.63
CA ALA A 211 38.17 -12.03 -55.40
C ALA A 211 38.19 -12.83 -56.72
N ARG A 212 37.32 -12.53 -57.68
CA ARG A 212 37.33 -13.17 -59.00
C ARG A 212 38.55 -12.77 -59.82
N ASP A 213 38.93 -11.50 -59.77
CA ASP A 213 40.15 -11.03 -60.45
C ASP A 213 41.40 -11.70 -59.86
N ILE A 214 41.47 -11.86 -58.54
CA ILE A 214 42.56 -12.58 -57.88
C ILE A 214 42.57 -14.05 -58.30
N PHE A 215 41.41 -14.70 -58.30
CA PHE A 215 41.28 -16.10 -58.68
C PHE A 215 41.79 -16.36 -60.12
N ALA A 216 41.53 -15.43 -61.04
CA ALA A 216 41.98 -15.53 -62.43
C ALA A 216 43.46 -15.13 -62.62
N GLY A 217 43.95 -14.15 -61.86
CA GLY A 217 45.28 -13.56 -62.05
C GLY A 217 46.39 -14.21 -61.21
N PHE A 218 46.07 -14.84 -60.09
CA PHE A 218 47.04 -15.33 -59.10
C PHE A 218 46.76 -16.79 -58.68
N PRO A 219 47.29 -17.78 -59.42
CA PRO A 219 47.04 -19.21 -59.17
C PRO A 219 47.36 -19.66 -57.74
N GLU A 220 48.43 -19.12 -57.14
CA GLU A 220 48.88 -19.44 -55.78
C GLU A 220 47.91 -18.96 -54.68
N HIS A 221 47.00 -18.04 -55.01
CA HIS A 221 46.05 -17.43 -54.06
C HIS A 221 44.59 -17.81 -54.34
N THR A 222 44.35 -18.79 -55.22
CA THR A 222 43.01 -19.25 -55.61
C THR A 222 42.14 -19.67 -54.42
N ALA A 223 42.70 -20.37 -53.43
CA ALA A 223 41.96 -20.76 -52.21
C ALA A 223 41.57 -19.53 -51.34
N ARG A 224 42.49 -18.57 -51.14
CA ARG A 224 42.21 -17.32 -50.40
C ARG A 224 41.17 -16.46 -51.11
N ALA A 225 41.27 -16.37 -52.44
CA ALA A 225 40.28 -15.71 -53.28
C ALA A 225 38.90 -16.37 -53.15
N ALA A 226 38.83 -17.70 -53.16
CA ALA A 226 37.58 -18.43 -52.96
C ALA A 226 36.97 -18.20 -51.57
N VAL A 227 37.78 -18.15 -50.51
CA VAL A 227 37.35 -17.76 -49.15
C VAL A 227 36.74 -16.36 -49.15
N ALA A 228 37.45 -15.39 -49.75
CA ALA A 228 36.99 -14.01 -49.85
C ALA A 228 35.65 -13.90 -50.58
N TRP A 229 35.50 -14.61 -51.69
CA TRP A 229 34.27 -14.65 -52.48
C TRP A 229 33.09 -15.22 -51.69
N VAL A 230 33.26 -16.36 -51.01
CA VAL A 230 32.16 -16.97 -50.24
C VAL A 230 31.75 -16.08 -49.06
N ARG A 231 32.71 -15.48 -48.35
CA ARG A 231 32.40 -14.56 -47.24
C ARG A 231 31.66 -13.31 -47.71
N ALA A 232 32.07 -12.72 -48.84
CA ALA A 232 31.43 -11.54 -49.39
C ALA A 232 29.99 -11.82 -49.86
N THR A 233 29.77 -12.94 -50.54
CA THR A 233 28.47 -13.28 -51.15
C THR A 233 27.51 -13.97 -50.19
N GLY A 234 28.03 -14.74 -49.22
CA GLY A 234 27.25 -15.64 -48.37
C GLY A 234 26.57 -16.79 -49.14
N LYS A 235 26.98 -17.03 -50.40
CA LYS A 235 26.40 -18.05 -51.29
C LYS A 235 27.25 -19.33 -51.26
N PRO A 236 26.68 -20.50 -51.58
CA PRO A 236 27.47 -21.71 -51.80
C PRO A 236 28.49 -21.46 -52.94
N PRO A 237 29.74 -21.93 -52.79
CA PRO A 237 30.79 -21.74 -53.79
C PRO A 237 30.44 -22.44 -55.11
N GLU A 238 30.82 -21.81 -56.22
CA GLU A 238 30.79 -22.43 -57.55
C GLU A 238 31.82 -23.57 -57.67
N VAL A 239 31.72 -24.37 -58.73
CA VAL A 239 32.48 -25.63 -58.86
C VAL A 239 34.00 -25.39 -58.81
N ASP A 240 34.49 -24.39 -59.54
CA ASP A 240 35.89 -23.97 -59.57
C ASP A 240 36.38 -23.48 -58.19
N LEU A 241 35.60 -22.61 -57.55
CA LEU A 241 35.89 -22.09 -56.20
C LEU A 241 35.88 -23.22 -55.15
N LEU A 242 34.94 -24.16 -55.27
CA LEU A 242 34.84 -25.32 -54.37
C LEU A 242 36.06 -26.23 -54.49
N PHE A 243 36.58 -26.45 -55.71
CA PHE A 243 37.83 -27.19 -55.91
C PHE A 243 39.01 -26.49 -55.22
N ALA A 244 39.14 -25.17 -55.40
CA ALA A 244 40.20 -24.39 -54.75
C ALA A 244 40.09 -24.41 -53.22
N LEU A 245 38.87 -24.31 -52.66
CA LEU A 245 38.65 -24.41 -51.21
C LEU A 245 39.03 -25.80 -50.67
N ARG A 246 38.71 -26.88 -51.40
CA ARG A 246 39.07 -28.25 -51.01
C ARG A 246 40.58 -28.50 -51.08
N GLU A 247 41.25 -27.89 -52.05
CA GLU A 247 42.71 -27.90 -52.11
C GLU A 247 43.31 -27.12 -50.93
N GLY A 248 42.72 -25.97 -50.58
CA GLY A 248 43.09 -25.16 -49.43
C GLY A 248 42.99 -25.88 -48.08
N LEU A 249 42.08 -26.86 -47.92
CA LEU A 249 42.04 -27.73 -46.73
C LEU A 249 43.32 -28.56 -46.52
N ARG A 250 44.15 -28.74 -47.57
CA ARG A 250 45.43 -29.45 -47.52
C ARG A 250 46.63 -28.51 -47.50
N SER A 251 46.39 -27.20 -47.39
CA SER A 251 47.44 -26.19 -47.34
C SER A 251 48.39 -26.41 -46.14
N PRO A 252 49.70 -26.18 -46.31
CA PRO A 252 50.64 -26.11 -45.19
C PRO A 252 50.40 -24.88 -44.29
N ASP A 253 49.79 -23.83 -44.84
CA ASP A 253 49.36 -22.65 -44.08
C ASP A 253 48.11 -23.00 -43.24
N GLU A 254 48.31 -23.07 -41.91
CA GLU A 254 47.27 -23.44 -40.95
C GLU A 254 46.09 -22.48 -40.95
N ASP A 255 46.35 -21.18 -41.16
CA ASP A 255 45.32 -20.15 -41.19
C ASP A 255 44.44 -20.32 -42.44
N LEU A 256 45.05 -20.56 -43.60
CA LEU A 256 44.32 -20.81 -44.84
C LEU A 256 43.49 -22.10 -44.72
N ARG A 257 44.09 -23.17 -44.17
CA ARG A 257 43.38 -24.43 -43.94
C ARG A 257 42.16 -24.24 -43.05
N PHE A 258 42.30 -23.49 -41.95
CA PHE A 258 41.19 -23.17 -41.05
C PHE A 258 40.13 -22.27 -41.72
N GLU A 259 40.54 -21.29 -42.53
CA GLU A 259 39.62 -20.45 -43.30
C GLU A 259 38.78 -21.25 -44.28
N CYS A 260 39.41 -22.17 -45.02
CA CYS A 260 38.71 -23.08 -45.89
C CYS A 260 37.74 -23.97 -45.11
N ALA A 261 38.14 -24.48 -43.94
CA ALA A 261 37.26 -25.30 -43.09
C ALA A 261 36.04 -24.52 -42.59
N LEU A 262 36.22 -23.26 -42.15
CA LEU A 262 35.13 -22.38 -41.74
C LEU A 262 34.14 -22.10 -42.89
N VAL A 263 34.65 -21.80 -44.08
CA VAL A 263 33.84 -21.47 -45.25
C VAL A 263 33.11 -22.70 -45.81
N LEU A 264 33.78 -23.84 -45.87
CA LEU A 264 33.19 -25.09 -46.33
C LEU A 264 32.30 -25.75 -45.28
N ARG A 265 32.31 -25.26 -44.04
CA ARG A 265 31.68 -25.91 -42.89
C ARG A 265 32.19 -27.35 -42.72
N ASP A 266 33.49 -27.55 -42.91
CA ASP A 266 34.16 -28.86 -42.85
C ASP A 266 34.34 -29.29 -41.39
N GLU A 267 33.43 -30.15 -40.92
CA GLU A 267 33.41 -30.63 -39.52
C GLU A 267 34.75 -31.27 -39.09
N PRO A 268 35.42 -32.15 -39.86
CA PRO A 268 36.70 -32.73 -39.47
C PRO A 268 37.81 -31.69 -39.26
N GLY A 269 37.95 -30.73 -40.18
CA GLY A 269 38.94 -29.65 -40.05
C GLY A 269 38.67 -28.74 -38.87
N LEU A 270 37.40 -28.44 -38.58
CA LEU A 270 37.01 -27.66 -37.42
C LEU A 270 37.22 -28.42 -36.09
N LEU A 271 36.99 -29.74 -36.07
CA LEU A 271 37.28 -30.58 -34.90
C LEU A 271 38.78 -30.65 -34.61
N ALA A 272 39.62 -30.79 -35.64
CA ALA A 272 41.07 -30.74 -35.50
C ALA A 272 41.55 -29.38 -34.95
N ALA A 273 40.89 -28.29 -35.31
CA ALA A 273 41.19 -26.95 -34.82
C ALA A 273 40.91 -26.77 -33.31
N LEU A 274 40.12 -27.66 -32.68
CA LEU A 274 39.90 -27.64 -31.23
C LEU A 274 41.14 -28.00 -30.41
N ASP A 275 42.14 -28.64 -31.04
CA ASP A 275 43.40 -29.02 -30.41
C ASP A 275 44.53 -27.99 -30.67
N SER A 276 44.19 -26.83 -31.25
CA SER A 276 45.12 -25.74 -31.49
C SER A 276 45.57 -25.07 -30.18
N GLU A 277 46.83 -24.60 -30.14
CA GLU A 277 47.34 -23.76 -29.05
C GLU A 277 46.79 -22.31 -29.11
N ASP A 278 46.27 -21.88 -30.27
CA ASP A 278 45.67 -20.56 -30.45
C ASP A 278 44.21 -20.56 -29.94
N ALA A 279 43.99 -19.90 -28.79
CA ALA A 279 42.67 -19.81 -28.18
C ALA A 279 41.60 -19.17 -29.09
N GLU A 280 41.97 -18.25 -29.98
CA GLU A 280 41.03 -17.65 -30.93
C GLU A 280 40.53 -18.67 -31.96
N VAL A 281 41.42 -19.56 -32.42
CA VAL A 281 41.09 -20.67 -33.33
C VAL A 281 40.09 -21.60 -32.67
N VAL A 282 40.38 -21.99 -31.42
CA VAL A 282 39.51 -22.89 -30.65
C VAL A 282 38.12 -22.28 -30.43
N THR A 283 38.04 -21.01 -30.02
CA THR A 283 36.75 -20.32 -29.81
C THR A 283 35.95 -20.21 -31.11
N GLU A 284 36.58 -19.85 -32.23
CA GLU A 284 35.91 -19.73 -33.52
C GLU A 284 35.46 -21.10 -34.05
N ALA A 285 36.27 -22.14 -33.87
CA ALA A 285 35.95 -23.53 -34.23
C ALA A 285 34.75 -24.04 -33.42
N ARG A 286 34.74 -23.84 -32.09
CA ARG A 286 33.60 -24.18 -31.21
C ARG A 286 32.32 -23.50 -31.68
N GLY A 287 32.38 -22.20 -31.96
CA GLY A 287 31.23 -21.45 -32.45
C GLY A 287 30.73 -21.93 -33.80
N ALA A 288 31.63 -22.25 -34.74
CA ALA A 288 31.29 -22.78 -36.05
C ALA A 288 30.64 -24.17 -35.94
N LEU A 289 31.25 -25.10 -35.20
CA LEU A 289 30.72 -26.44 -34.94
C LEU A 289 29.37 -26.41 -34.20
N ALA A 290 29.20 -25.47 -33.27
CA ALA A 290 27.91 -25.26 -32.58
C ALA A 290 26.81 -24.83 -33.55
N SER A 291 27.12 -23.96 -34.51
CA SER A 291 26.18 -23.53 -35.55
C SER A 291 25.81 -24.65 -36.54
N LEU A 292 26.66 -25.68 -36.64
CA LEU A 292 26.43 -26.88 -37.45
C LEU A 292 25.65 -27.95 -36.70
N GLY A 293 25.67 -27.92 -35.38
CA GLY A 293 25.15 -29.00 -34.55
C GLY A 293 25.97 -30.27 -34.61
N SER A 294 27.30 -30.13 -34.68
CA SER A 294 28.24 -31.25 -34.61
C SER A 294 28.00 -32.08 -33.36
N SER A 295 27.65 -33.36 -33.51
CA SER A 295 27.47 -34.29 -32.40
C SER A 295 28.79 -34.50 -31.63
N ALA A 296 29.91 -34.59 -32.35
CA ALA A 296 31.24 -34.74 -31.77
C ALA A 296 31.63 -33.56 -30.87
N LEU A 297 31.27 -32.32 -31.24
CA LEU A 297 31.45 -31.16 -30.37
C LEU A 297 30.63 -31.31 -29.08
N LEU A 298 29.37 -31.73 -29.21
CA LEU A 298 28.45 -31.87 -28.07
C LEU A 298 28.90 -32.98 -27.11
N GLU A 299 29.41 -34.10 -27.62
CA GLU A 299 30.05 -35.15 -26.82
C GLU A 299 31.26 -34.60 -26.07
N ARG A 300 32.17 -33.90 -26.77
CA ARG A 300 33.35 -33.28 -26.15
C ARG A 300 32.97 -32.23 -25.09
N LEU A 301 31.92 -31.44 -25.33
CA LEU A 301 31.36 -30.49 -24.38
C LEU A 301 30.82 -31.20 -23.12
N ARG A 302 30.12 -32.33 -23.28
CA ARG A 302 29.63 -33.13 -22.15
C ARG A 302 30.77 -33.71 -21.34
N GLU A 303 31.82 -34.23 -21.98
CA GLU A 303 32.92 -34.93 -21.29
C GLU A 303 33.91 -33.98 -20.63
N THR A 304 34.33 -32.93 -21.35
CA THR A 304 35.48 -32.07 -20.99
C THR A 304 35.14 -30.58 -20.95
N GLY A 305 33.89 -30.21 -21.21
CA GLY A 305 33.46 -28.81 -21.28
C GLY A 305 33.51 -28.08 -19.95
N ASP A 306 34.05 -26.86 -20.01
CA ASP A 306 34.09 -25.85 -18.95
C ASP A 306 33.13 -24.68 -19.26
N ALA A 307 33.03 -23.69 -18.37
CA ALA A 307 32.20 -22.52 -18.62
C ALA A 307 32.62 -21.69 -19.84
N ALA A 308 33.91 -21.63 -20.19
CA ALA A 308 34.38 -20.85 -21.34
C ALA A 308 33.90 -21.48 -22.65
N PHE A 309 34.03 -22.80 -22.76
CA PHE A 309 33.54 -23.59 -23.89
C PHE A 309 32.02 -23.43 -24.04
N VAL A 310 31.23 -23.57 -22.97
CA VAL A 310 29.78 -23.37 -23.06
C VAL A 310 29.42 -21.95 -23.55
N ARG A 311 30.11 -20.91 -23.06
CA ARG A 311 29.86 -19.53 -23.52
C ARG A 311 30.13 -19.37 -25.01
N ASP A 312 31.20 -19.97 -25.53
CA ASP A 312 31.53 -19.94 -26.96
C ASP A 312 30.46 -20.65 -27.79
N VAL A 313 29.97 -21.80 -27.32
CA VAL A 313 28.90 -22.57 -27.96
C VAL A 313 27.57 -21.78 -27.96
N LEU A 314 27.16 -21.24 -26.82
CA LEU A 314 25.90 -20.50 -26.66
C LEU A 314 25.79 -19.28 -27.57
N ARG A 315 26.90 -18.62 -27.92
CA ARG A 315 26.91 -17.45 -28.82
C ARG A 315 26.43 -17.75 -30.23
N ARG A 316 26.56 -19.00 -30.70
CA ARG A 316 26.25 -19.40 -32.08
C ARG A 316 25.35 -20.64 -32.18
N LEU A 317 24.83 -21.10 -31.04
CA LEU A 317 23.90 -22.22 -31.00
C LEU A 317 22.61 -21.82 -31.76
N PRO A 318 22.07 -22.70 -32.64
CA PRO A 318 20.82 -22.42 -33.32
C PRO A 318 19.66 -22.24 -32.34
N SER A 319 18.68 -21.44 -32.73
CA SER A 319 17.47 -21.15 -31.96
C SER A 319 16.25 -21.50 -32.82
N PRO A 320 15.46 -22.53 -32.48
CA PRO A 320 15.55 -23.36 -31.28
C PRO A 320 16.67 -24.42 -31.34
N PRO A 321 17.23 -24.82 -30.17
CA PRO A 321 18.25 -25.88 -30.08
C PRO A 321 17.63 -27.26 -30.30
N THR A 322 18.43 -28.22 -30.75
CA THR A 322 18.05 -29.63 -30.67
C THR A 322 18.11 -30.13 -29.22
N LEU A 323 17.42 -31.24 -28.92
CA LEU A 323 17.45 -31.83 -27.57
C LEU A 323 18.88 -32.22 -27.14
N GLU A 324 19.69 -32.72 -28.07
CA GLU A 324 21.09 -33.10 -27.78
C GLU A 324 21.95 -31.90 -27.41
N MET A 325 21.78 -30.77 -28.11
CA MET A 325 22.48 -29.51 -27.82
C MET A 325 22.10 -28.99 -26.43
N LEU A 326 20.80 -28.98 -26.14
CA LEU A 326 20.29 -28.55 -24.84
C LEU A 326 20.86 -29.42 -23.72
N ASP A 327 20.82 -30.75 -23.89
CA ASP A 327 21.37 -31.69 -22.92
C ASP A 327 22.86 -31.47 -22.66
N ALA A 328 23.64 -31.17 -23.70
CA ALA A 328 25.07 -30.90 -23.54
C ALA A 328 25.31 -29.62 -22.74
N VAL A 329 24.61 -28.52 -23.05
CA VAL A 329 24.72 -27.25 -22.32
C VAL A 329 24.25 -27.40 -20.86
N LEU A 330 23.12 -28.07 -20.63
CA LEU A 330 22.55 -28.27 -19.29
C LEU A 330 23.41 -29.20 -18.43
N ALA A 331 24.07 -30.19 -19.02
CA ALA A 331 25.00 -31.07 -18.29
C ALA A 331 26.19 -30.29 -17.73
N VAL A 332 26.78 -29.37 -18.51
CA VAL A 332 27.88 -28.54 -18.03
C VAL A 332 27.39 -27.48 -17.04
N SER A 333 26.23 -26.85 -17.29
CA SER A 333 25.66 -25.86 -16.36
C SER A 333 25.34 -26.46 -14.98
N ALA A 334 25.02 -27.76 -14.92
CA ALA A 334 24.85 -28.47 -13.67
C ALA A 334 26.16 -28.67 -12.89
N ARG A 335 27.31 -28.76 -13.57
CA ARG A 335 28.63 -28.88 -12.95
C ARG A 335 29.22 -27.54 -12.52
N GLU A 336 28.99 -26.49 -13.31
CA GLU A 336 29.54 -25.14 -13.08
C GLU A 336 28.43 -24.06 -12.96
N PRO A 337 27.61 -24.14 -11.90
CA PRO A 337 26.39 -23.35 -11.81
C PRO A 337 26.64 -21.83 -11.74
N ASP A 338 27.58 -21.40 -10.91
CA ASP A 338 27.86 -19.96 -10.70
C ASP A 338 28.49 -19.30 -11.92
N ALA A 339 29.32 -20.02 -12.67
CA ALA A 339 30.03 -19.49 -13.83
C ALA A 339 29.15 -19.37 -15.09
N LEU A 340 28.01 -20.08 -15.12
CA LEU A 340 27.14 -20.21 -16.29
C LEU A 340 25.72 -19.69 -16.10
N ALA A 341 25.27 -19.41 -14.87
CA ALA A 341 23.91 -18.96 -14.57
C ALA A 341 23.43 -17.82 -15.49
N ASP A 342 24.22 -16.75 -15.62
CA ASP A 342 23.86 -15.59 -16.44
C ASP A 342 23.92 -15.88 -17.94
N ALA A 343 24.92 -16.64 -18.41
CA ALA A 343 25.07 -16.94 -19.83
C ALA A 343 23.93 -17.83 -20.35
N VAL A 344 23.63 -18.90 -19.61
CA VAL A 344 22.55 -19.85 -19.95
C VAL A 344 21.19 -19.16 -19.85
N GLN A 345 20.99 -18.30 -18.84
CA GLN A 345 19.74 -17.54 -18.73
C GLN A 345 19.58 -16.49 -19.83
N SER A 346 20.64 -15.75 -20.15
CA SER A 346 20.60 -14.76 -21.23
C SER A 346 20.27 -15.41 -22.56
N TRP A 347 20.80 -16.61 -22.81
CA TRP A 347 20.45 -17.38 -23.99
C TRP A 347 19.02 -17.90 -23.95
N ALA A 348 18.57 -18.47 -22.82
CA ALA A 348 17.21 -18.97 -22.66
C ALA A 348 16.15 -17.86 -22.86
N ARG A 349 16.41 -16.64 -22.38
CA ARG A 349 15.51 -15.48 -22.54
C ARG A 349 15.30 -15.03 -23.99
N ASN A 350 16.16 -15.43 -24.92
CA ASN A 350 15.92 -15.18 -26.35
C ASN A 350 14.72 -15.99 -26.89
N MET A 351 14.25 -16.99 -26.13
CA MET A 351 13.06 -17.78 -26.43
C MET A 351 12.11 -17.82 -25.21
N PRO A 352 10.90 -17.26 -25.32
CA PRO A 352 9.88 -17.43 -24.30
C PRO A 352 9.62 -18.92 -24.04
N PHE A 353 9.51 -19.32 -22.77
CA PHE A 353 9.37 -20.72 -22.37
C PHE A 353 8.16 -21.41 -23.03
N GLU A 354 7.06 -20.69 -23.20
CA GLU A 354 5.85 -21.18 -23.87
C GLU A 354 6.07 -21.58 -25.34
N ARG A 355 6.97 -20.88 -26.04
CA ARG A 355 7.26 -21.17 -27.46
C ARG A 355 8.13 -22.40 -27.67
N LEU A 356 8.66 -22.97 -26.58
CA LEU A 356 9.44 -24.21 -26.64
C LEU A 356 8.50 -25.40 -26.82
N SER A 357 8.97 -26.44 -27.52
CA SER A 357 8.21 -27.68 -27.64
C SER A 357 8.05 -28.35 -26.26
N PRO A 358 6.99 -29.16 -26.03
CA PRO A 358 6.79 -29.85 -24.76
C PRO A 358 7.97 -30.74 -24.33
N GLU A 359 8.67 -31.34 -25.28
CA GLU A 359 9.88 -32.15 -25.03
C GLU A 359 11.03 -31.30 -24.49
N VAL A 360 11.27 -30.13 -25.08
CA VAL A 360 12.28 -29.17 -24.63
C VAL A 360 11.91 -28.62 -23.25
N GLN A 361 10.64 -28.27 -23.03
CA GLN A 361 10.15 -27.85 -21.72
C GLN A 361 10.36 -28.93 -20.65
N ALA A 362 10.04 -30.19 -20.95
CA ALA A 362 10.24 -31.31 -20.03
C ALA A 362 11.72 -31.46 -19.64
N ARG A 363 12.65 -31.21 -20.58
CA ARG A 363 14.09 -31.27 -20.32
C ARG A 363 14.58 -30.16 -19.40
N TRP A 364 14.15 -28.93 -19.65
CA TRP A 364 14.34 -27.82 -18.73
C TRP A 364 13.76 -28.10 -17.34
N GLY A 365 12.57 -28.71 -17.28
CA GLY A 365 11.92 -29.10 -16.03
C GLY A 365 12.71 -30.16 -15.25
N ALA A 366 13.25 -31.18 -15.94
CA ALA A 366 14.12 -32.19 -15.31
C ALA A 366 15.38 -31.55 -14.74
N TRP A 367 16.07 -30.73 -15.53
CA TRP A 367 17.25 -29.99 -15.08
C TRP A 367 16.95 -29.06 -13.89
N ALA A 368 15.83 -28.33 -13.93
CA ALA A 368 15.40 -27.47 -12.82
C ALA A 368 15.19 -28.26 -11.53
N ARG A 369 14.57 -29.43 -11.63
CA ARG A 369 14.33 -30.32 -10.49
C ARG A 369 15.65 -30.78 -9.86
N ASP A 370 16.57 -31.25 -10.69
CA ASP A 370 17.79 -31.93 -10.26
C ASP A 370 18.89 -30.96 -9.83
N THR A 371 18.91 -29.76 -10.44
CA THR A 371 20.05 -28.84 -10.34
C THR A 371 19.71 -27.55 -9.60
N LEU A 372 18.67 -26.81 -10.04
CA LEU A 372 18.42 -25.44 -9.59
C LEU A 372 18.15 -25.32 -8.08
N GLY A 373 17.60 -26.35 -7.44
CA GLY A 373 17.28 -26.30 -6.01
C GLY A 373 18.50 -26.09 -5.09
N THR A 374 19.71 -26.30 -5.61
CA THR A 374 20.98 -26.09 -4.88
C THR A 374 21.63 -24.73 -5.15
N TRP A 375 21.08 -23.95 -6.08
CA TRP A 375 21.65 -22.68 -6.50
C TRP A 375 21.21 -21.53 -5.57
N PRO A 376 21.92 -20.38 -5.59
CA PRO A 376 21.49 -19.19 -4.88
C PRO A 376 20.06 -18.78 -5.27
N ALA A 377 19.22 -18.51 -4.27
CA ALA A 377 17.79 -18.23 -4.46
C ALA A 377 17.54 -17.12 -5.49
N ARG A 378 18.38 -16.08 -5.52
CA ARG A 378 18.29 -14.98 -6.48
C ARG A 378 18.31 -15.46 -7.94
N ASN A 379 19.19 -16.41 -8.26
CA ASN A 379 19.31 -16.97 -9.60
C ASN A 379 18.10 -17.85 -9.94
N VAL A 380 17.66 -18.68 -8.99
CA VAL A 380 16.50 -19.56 -9.17
C VAL A 380 15.21 -18.74 -9.38
N MET A 381 15.05 -17.63 -8.68
CA MET A 381 13.90 -16.73 -8.87
C MET A 381 13.85 -16.13 -10.28
N ARG A 382 15.01 -15.76 -10.87
CA ARG A 382 15.07 -15.28 -12.26
C ARG A 382 14.69 -16.36 -13.28
N TRP A 383 14.96 -17.64 -12.97
CA TRP A 383 14.54 -18.79 -13.79
C TRP A 383 13.04 -19.07 -13.65
N LEU A 384 12.49 -18.97 -12.44
CA LEU A 384 11.05 -19.06 -12.22
C LEU A 384 10.31 -17.98 -13.00
N GLU A 385 10.83 -16.75 -13.01
CA GLU A 385 10.27 -15.64 -13.78
C GLU A 385 10.14 -15.99 -15.27
N TRP A 386 11.22 -16.47 -15.90
CA TRP A 386 11.21 -16.87 -17.31
C TRP A 386 10.25 -18.03 -17.58
N ALA A 387 10.20 -19.05 -16.71
CA ALA A 387 9.31 -20.20 -16.87
C ALA A 387 7.82 -19.86 -16.65
N THR A 388 7.52 -18.73 -16.01
CA THR A 388 6.15 -18.32 -15.61
C THR A 388 5.73 -16.97 -16.18
N GLU A 389 6.50 -16.41 -17.10
CA GLU A 389 6.25 -15.10 -17.72
C GLU A 389 4.85 -15.07 -18.33
N GLU A 390 4.55 -16.05 -19.18
CA GLU A 390 3.26 -16.19 -19.87
C GLU A 390 2.24 -17.02 -19.07
N ARG A 391 0.95 -16.74 -19.31
CA ARG A 391 -0.15 -17.34 -18.53
C ARG A 391 -0.31 -18.85 -18.78
N GLU A 392 -0.16 -19.31 -20.03
CA GLU A 392 -0.39 -20.72 -20.39
C GLU A 392 0.74 -21.64 -19.88
N ALA A 393 1.98 -21.14 -19.90
CA ALA A 393 3.15 -21.85 -19.39
C ALA A 393 3.07 -22.21 -17.90
N ARG A 394 2.38 -21.40 -17.09
CA ARG A 394 2.28 -21.55 -15.62
C ARG A 394 1.66 -22.86 -15.16
N ALA A 395 0.80 -23.47 -15.97
CA ALA A 395 0.11 -24.71 -15.63
C ALA A 395 0.90 -25.97 -16.05
N THR A 396 2.07 -25.82 -16.67
CA THR A 396 2.84 -26.96 -17.19
C THR A 396 3.59 -27.70 -16.07
N PRO A 397 3.74 -29.04 -16.16
CA PRO A 397 4.57 -29.82 -15.22
C PRO A 397 6.03 -29.34 -15.18
N ALA A 398 6.53 -28.80 -16.29
CA ALA A 398 7.88 -28.27 -16.37
C ALA A 398 8.03 -26.95 -15.59
N ALA A 399 7.10 -26.00 -15.73
CA ALA A 399 7.09 -24.78 -14.91
C ALA A 399 6.97 -25.10 -13.41
N ARG A 400 6.22 -26.17 -13.06
CA ARG A 400 6.14 -26.64 -11.67
C ARG A 400 7.50 -27.06 -11.11
N ALA A 401 8.38 -27.66 -11.91
CA ALA A 401 9.72 -28.03 -11.46
C ALA A 401 10.58 -26.82 -11.09
N PHE A 402 10.46 -25.70 -11.83
CA PHE A 402 11.11 -24.43 -11.47
C PHE A 402 10.55 -23.84 -10.18
N HIS A 403 9.22 -23.93 -10.01
CA HIS A 403 8.55 -23.51 -8.79
C HIS A 403 9.02 -24.31 -7.56
N ASP A 404 9.04 -25.65 -7.64
CA ASP A 404 9.51 -26.49 -6.54
C ASP A 404 11.02 -26.25 -6.24
N ALA A 405 11.84 -26.00 -7.26
CA ALA A 405 13.24 -25.63 -7.09
C ALA A 405 13.41 -24.28 -6.39
N ALA A 406 12.58 -23.29 -6.74
CA ALA A 406 12.56 -21.99 -6.07
C ALA A 406 12.18 -22.10 -4.60
N VAL A 407 11.17 -22.92 -4.26
CA VAL A 407 10.82 -23.20 -2.85
C VAL A 407 12.00 -23.78 -2.08
N ARG A 408 12.71 -24.78 -2.65
CA ARG A 408 13.90 -25.37 -2.02
C ARG A 408 15.00 -24.33 -1.79
N ALA A 409 15.32 -23.52 -2.79
CA ALA A 409 16.35 -22.50 -2.69
C ALA A 409 15.98 -21.40 -1.67
N LEU A 410 14.71 -20.99 -1.63
CA LEU A 410 14.23 -19.99 -0.67
C LEU A 410 14.26 -20.49 0.78
N ARG A 411 14.02 -21.78 1.04
CA ARG A 411 14.11 -22.34 2.40
C ARG A 411 15.49 -22.16 3.04
N VAL A 412 16.54 -22.24 2.23
CA VAL A 412 17.94 -22.12 2.69
C VAL A 412 18.51 -20.71 2.51
N ALA A 413 17.74 -19.77 1.96
CA ALA A 413 18.21 -18.41 1.71
C ALA A 413 18.57 -17.66 3.01
N PRO A 414 19.71 -16.96 3.05
CA PRO A 414 20.14 -16.21 4.22
C PRO A 414 19.21 -15.02 4.48
N SER A 415 18.98 -14.70 5.76
CA SER A 415 18.07 -13.61 6.20
C SER A 415 18.38 -12.27 5.50
N SER A 416 19.66 -11.96 5.28
CA SER A 416 20.12 -10.73 4.61
C SER A 416 19.60 -10.54 3.18
N GLU A 417 19.29 -11.62 2.47
CA GLU A 417 18.84 -11.57 1.06
C GLU A 417 17.32 -11.62 0.91
N ARG A 418 16.59 -12.06 1.94
CA ARG A 418 15.14 -12.35 1.84
C ARG A 418 14.32 -11.11 1.50
N ALA A 419 14.72 -9.95 2.00
CA ALA A 419 14.01 -8.69 1.73
C ALA A 419 14.03 -8.33 0.23
N GLU A 420 15.17 -8.53 -0.45
CA GLU A 420 15.28 -8.32 -1.89
C GLU A 420 14.47 -9.36 -2.67
N LEU A 421 14.54 -10.63 -2.24
CA LEU A 421 13.81 -11.73 -2.88
C LEU A 421 12.29 -11.53 -2.81
N VAL A 422 11.75 -11.08 -1.68
CA VAL A 422 10.30 -10.78 -1.54
C VAL A 422 9.85 -9.65 -2.48
N ARG A 423 10.71 -8.66 -2.73
CA ARG A 423 10.40 -7.54 -3.63
C ARG A 423 10.45 -7.93 -5.11
N ALA A 424 11.12 -9.04 -5.45
CA ALA A 424 11.22 -9.49 -6.82
C ALA A 424 9.84 -9.90 -7.38
N GLY A 425 9.55 -9.55 -8.64
CA GLY A 425 8.28 -9.88 -9.29
C GLY A 425 7.97 -11.38 -9.28
N ALA A 426 9.00 -12.20 -9.50
CA ALA A 426 8.92 -13.65 -9.48
C ALA A 426 8.43 -14.25 -8.15
N PHE A 427 8.62 -13.55 -7.02
CA PHE A 427 8.10 -14.01 -5.72
C PHE A 427 6.57 -13.94 -5.66
N THR A 428 5.96 -12.98 -6.35
CA THR A 428 4.49 -12.95 -6.51
C THR A 428 4.01 -14.16 -7.31
N SER A 429 4.71 -14.51 -8.39
CA SER A 429 4.41 -15.72 -9.19
C SER A 429 4.58 -17.00 -8.37
N LEU A 430 5.63 -17.10 -7.56
CA LEU A 430 5.81 -18.22 -6.62
C LEU A 430 4.62 -18.37 -5.68
N LEU A 431 4.24 -17.26 -5.03
CA LEU A 431 3.10 -17.24 -4.11
C LEU A 431 1.79 -17.54 -4.82
N ALA A 432 1.64 -17.26 -6.12
CA ALA A 432 0.45 -17.57 -6.91
C ALA A 432 0.33 -19.06 -7.28
N LEU A 433 1.45 -19.75 -7.49
CA LEU A 433 1.49 -21.11 -8.06
C LEU A 433 1.64 -22.25 -7.03
N GLY A 434 2.14 -21.95 -5.83
CA GLY A 434 2.39 -22.94 -4.77
C GLY A 434 1.17 -23.66 -4.15
N ASP A 435 1.34 -24.33 -3.02
CA ASP A 435 0.23 -24.78 -2.16
C ASP A 435 0.67 -24.83 -0.69
N VAL A 436 0.87 -26.02 -0.10
CA VAL A 436 1.19 -26.18 1.33
C VAL A 436 2.62 -25.76 1.69
N GLU A 437 3.57 -25.98 0.77
CA GLU A 437 4.99 -25.73 1.02
C GLU A 437 5.30 -24.24 1.23
N GLU A 438 4.61 -23.37 0.51
CA GLU A 438 4.69 -21.91 0.59
C GLU A 438 4.12 -21.41 1.91
N LEU A 439 3.10 -22.07 2.46
CA LEU A 439 2.56 -21.70 3.77
C LEU A 439 3.65 -21.82 4.84
N THR A 440 4.48 -22.87 4.76
CA THR A 440 5.61 -23.06 5.68
C THR A 440 6.69 -22.00 5.46
N LEU A 441 6.99 -21.68 4.19
CA LEU A 441 7.94 -20.61 3.85
C LEU A 441 7.46 -19.25 4.40
N VAL A 442 6.24 -18.86 4.08
CA VAL A 442 5.60 -17.61 4.53
C VAL A 442 5.55 -17.55 6.05
N HIS A 443 5.19 -18.66 6.71
CA HIS A 443 5.23 -18.75 8.16
C HIS A 443 6.64 -18.44 8.69
N SER A 444 7.68 -19.11 8.18
CA SER A 444 9.05 -18.84 8.65
C SER A 444 9.53 -17.41 8.38
N TRP A 445 9.28 -16.87 7.18
CA TRP A 445 9.78 -15.58 6.73
C TRP A 445 9.03 -14.38 7.32
N ALA A 446 7.75 -14.53 7.66
CA ALA A 446 6.99 -13.49 8.35
C ALA A 446 7.53 -13.17 9.75
N ARG A 447 8.37 -14.04 10.31
CA ARG A 447 9.04 -13.86 11.62
C ARG A 447 10.47 -13.33 11.48
N ASP A 448 10.99 -13.23 10.26
CA ASP A 448 12.33 -12.73 10.00
C ASP A 448 12.29 -11.20 9.91
N ALA A 449 12.94 -10.53 10.87
CA ALA A 449 12.94 -9.07 10.95
C ALA A 449 13.48 -8.39 9.68
N ALA A 450 14.31 -9.08 8.89
CA ALA A 450 14.86 -8.54 7.66
C ALA A 450 13.81 -8.40 6.54
N CYS A 451 12.78 -9.26 6.48
CA CYS A 451 11.81 -9.29 5.38
C CYS A 451 10.34 -9.29 5.80
N ALA A 452 10.02 -9.40 7.09
CA ALA A 452 8.66 -9.53 7.59
C ALA A 452 7.75 -8.40 7.08
N LYS A 453 8.22 -7.16 7.14
CA LYS A 453 7.45 -6.00 6.69
C LYS A 453 7.10 -6.10 5.20
N GLU A 454 8.10 -6.29 4.35
CA GLU A 454 7.93 -6.43 2.90
C GLU A 454 7.02 -7.60 2.53
N LEU A 455 7.14 -8.73 3.24
CA LEU A 455 6.31 -9.90 3.00
C LEU A 455 4.85 -9.64 3.36
N LEU A 456 4.58 -9.01 4.51
CA LEU A 456 3.21 -8.73 4.94
C LEU A 456 2.58 -7.65 4.06
N ASP A 457 3.33 -6.61 3.66
CA ASP A 457 2.90 -5.63 2.67
C ASP A 457 2.53 -6.32 1.34
N LEU A 458 3.32 -7.30 0.90
CA LEU A 458 3.02 -8.11 -0.28
C LEU A 458 1.76 -8.96 -0.08
N LEU A 459 1.61 -9.67 1.04
CA LEU A 459 0.46 -10.55 1.30
C LEU A 459 -0.88 -9.80 1.35
N VAL A 460 -0.91 -8.61 1.97
CA VAL A 460 -2.12 -7.77 2.00
C VAL A 460 -2.43 -7.19 0.61
N SER A 461 -1.42 -6.89 -0.20
CA SER A 461 -1.61 -6.42 -1.58
C SER A 461 -1.75 -7.54 -2.63
N LEU A 462 -1.56 -8.80 -2.22
CA LEU A 462 -1.53 -9.96 -3.10
C LEU A 462 -2.83 -10.17 -3.88
N PRO A 463 -4.05 -10.00 -3.33
CA PRO A 463 -5.27 -10.24 -4.10
C PRO A 463 -5.34 -9.39 -5.38
N GLY A 464 -5.02 -8.09 -5.28
CA GLY A 464 -5.00 -7.20 -6.45
C GLY A 464 -3.92 -7.54 -7.47
N ARG A 465 -2.84 -8.23 -7.07
CA ARG A 465 -1.81 -8.75 -7.97
C ARG A 465 -2.24 -10.06 -8.62
N LEU A 466 -2.88 -10.96 -7.86
CA LEU A 466 -3.39 -12.23 -8.35
C LEU A 466 -4.54 -12.06 -9.33
N ASP A 467 -5.42 -11.07 -9.13
CA ASP A 467 -6.48 -10.75 -10.09
C ASP A 467 -5.92 -10.43 -11.48
N ARG A 468 -4.74 -9.80 -11.54
CA ARG A 468 -4.04 -9.50 -12.81
C ARG A 468 -3.29 -10.70 -13.37
N LEU A 469 -2.67 -11.49 -12.50
CA LEU A 469 -1.77 -12.57 -12.90
C LEU A 469 -2.52 -13.88 -13.19
N ALA A 470 -3.37 -14.32 -12.28
CA ALA A 470 -4.05 -15.62 -12.35
C ALA A 470 -5.39 -15.59 -11.57
N PRO A 471 -6.44 -14.97 -12.15
CA PRO A 471 -7.74 -14.82 -11.46
C PRO A 471 -8.38 -16.16 -11.08
N GLU A 472 -8.06 -17.24 -11.80
CA GLU A 472 -8.56 -18.59 -11.54
C GLU A 472 -7.82 -19.32 -10.40
N LEU A 473 -6.56 -18.95 -10.14
CA LEU A 473 -5.72 -19.57 -9.10
C LEU A 473 -5.74 -18.78 -7.77
N GLY A 474 -6.34 -17.59 -7.76
CA GLY A 474 -6.20 -16.61 -6.67
C GLY A 474 -7.25 -16.66 -5.57
N ARG A 475 -8.45 -17.23 -5.79
CA ARG A 475 -9.54 -17.17 -4.80
C ARG A 475 -9.20 -17.97 -3.54
N GLY A 476 -9.30 -17.32 -2.39
CA GLY A 476 -9.00 -17.90 -1.07
C GLY A 476 -7.51 -18.07 -0.77
N ARG A 477 -6.64 -17.77 -1.73
CA ARG A 477 -5.20 -18.07 -1.60
C ARG A 477 -4.46 -17.02 -0.79
N SER A 478 -4.74 -15.74 -1.07
CA SER A 478 -4.17 -14.63 -0.32
C SER A 478 -4.57 -14.71 1.15
N ALA A 479 -5.84 -15.05 1.41
CA ALA A 479 -6.34 -15.34 2.75
C ALA A 479 -5.55 -16.47 3.44
N ARG A 480 -5.36 -17.63 2.78
CA ARG A 480 -4.60 -18.76 3.35
C ARG A 480 -3.15 -18.38 3.68
N LEU A 481 -2.47 -17.66 2.80
CA LEU A 481 -1.08 -17.23 3.02
C LEU A 481 -0.98 -16.22 4.17
N LEU A 482 -1.91 -15.25 4.24
CA LEU A 482 -1.97 -14.29 5.34
C LEU A 482 -2.22 -15.01 6.69
N MET A 483 -3.13 -15.99 6.72
CA MET A 483 -3.39 -16.78 7.93
C MET A 483 -2.20 -17.68 8.31
N ALA A 484 -1.45 -18.20 7.33
CA ALA A 484 -0.22 -18.95 7.61
C ALA A 484 0.87 -18.07 8.25
N ALA A 485 0.99 -16.80 7.79
CA ALA A 485 1.87 -15.83 8.44
C ALA A 485 1.46 -15.59 9.91
N TRP A 486 0.16 -15.55 10.19
CA TRP A 486 -0.44 -15.31 11.51
C TRP A 486 -0.36 -16.51 12.50
N GLU A 487 -0.10 -17.73 12.04
CA GLU A 487 -0.18 -18.94 12.87
C GLU A 487 0.79 -18.97 14.09
N ARG A 488 0.48 -19.69 15.18
CA ARG A 488 1.36 -19.79 16.37
C ARG A 488 2.70 -20.51 16.09
N PRO A 489 3.80 -20.33 16.88
CA PRO A 489 3.86 -19.82 18.27
C PRO A 489 4.39 -18.39 18.53
N ALA A 490 4.57 -17.51 17.52
CA ALA A 490 5.26 -16.22 17.72
C ALA A 490 4.56 -14.99 17.09
N ARG A 491 3.26 -14.81 17.34
CA ARG A 491 2.45 -13.72 16.74
C ARG A 491 2.94 -12.30 17.06
N ALA A 492 3.56 -12.11 18.22
CA ALA A 492 4.13 -10.81 18.63
C ALA A 492 5.13 -10.25 17.61
N ALA A 493 5.90 -11.11 16.93
CA ALA A 493 6.88 -10.70 15.91
C ALA A 493 6.22 -10.18 14.62
N VAL A 494 5.00 -10.64 14.32
CA VAL A 494 4.26 -10.31 13.09
C VAL A 494 3.31 -9.14 13.31
N LEU A 495 2.88 -8.91 14.56
CA LEU A 495 1.83 -7.95 14.91
C LEU A 495 2.13 -6.52 14.43
N ALA A 496 3.23 -5.91 14.89
CA ALA A 496 3.54 -4.52 14.56
C ALA A 496 3.80 -4.30 13.04
N PRO A 497 4.56 -5.17 12.35
CA PRO A 497 4.68 -5.10 10.88
C PRO A 497 3.34 -5.23 10.15
N LEU A 498 2.46 -6.15 10.58
CA LEU A 498 1.17 -6.36 9.95
C LEU A 498 0.21 -5.17 10.16
N VAL A 499 0.18 -4.58 11.35
CA VAL A 499 -0.58 -3.33 11.62
C VAL A 499 -0.20 -2.26 10.60
N LYS A 500 1.10 -2.10 10.34
CA LYS A 500 1.61 -1.11 9.38
C LYS A 500 1.17 -1.45 7.96
N ALA A 501 1.31 -2.72 7.55
CA ALA A 501 0.91 -3.19 6.23
C ALA A 501 -0.58 -2.92 5.95
N VAL A 502 -1.45 -3.35 6.87
CA VAL A 502 -2.91 -3.18 6.75
C VAL A 502 -3.30 -1.70 6.72
N ARG A 503 -2.69 -0.86 7.56
CA ARG A 503 -2.96 0.61 7.55
C ARG A 503 -2.52 1.28 6.25
N SER A 504 -1.44 0.80 5.64
CA SER A 504 -0.93 1.37 4.38
C SER A 504 -1.69 0.90 3.14
N TRP A 505 -2.55 -0.11 3.29
CA TRP A 505 -3.24 -0.71 2.17
C TRP A 505 -4.58 -0.03 1.89
N SER A 506 -4.75 0.43 0.64
CA SER A 506 -5.96 1.09 0.15
C SER A 506 -6.67 0.29 -0.96
N GLY A 507 -6.34 -1.00 -1.13
CA GLY A 507 -6.87 -1.83 -2.21
C GLY A 507 -8.33 -2.23 -2.00
N ILE A 508 -9.10 -2.29 -3.09
CA ILE A 508 -10.50 -2.75 -3.07
C ILE A 508 -10.60 -4.24 -3.46
N SER A 509 -9.74 -4.69 -4.38
CA SER A 509 -9.74 -6.08 -4.86
C SER A 509 -9.33 -7.06 -3.75
N GLY A 510 -10.11 -8.13 -3.62
CA GLY A 510 -9.93 -9.20 -2.63
C GLY A 510 -10.04 -8.79 -1.16
N ARG A 511 -10.54 -7.59 -0.88
CA ARG A 511 -10.75 -7.08 0.49
C ARG A 511 -11.69 -7.96 1.29
N GLU A 512 -12.84 -8.29 0.73
CA GLU A 512 -13.83 -9.13 1.40
C GLU A 512 -13.26 -10.51 1.75
N GLU A 513 -12.45 -11.10 0.86
CA GLU A 513 -11.81 -12.41 1.10
C GLU A 513 -10.88 -12.37 2.32
N LEU A 514 -10.05 -11.32 2.44
CA LEU A 514 -9.15 -11.18 3.58
C LEU A 514 -9.93 -10.91 4.87
N ILE A 515 -10.97 -10.07 4.82
CA ILE A 515 -11.82 -9.79 5.99
C ILE A 515 -12.54 -11.06 6.43
N ASP A 516 -13.07 -11.86 5.51
CA ASP A 516 -13.75 -13.12 5.82
C ASP A 516 -12.81 -14.14 6.48
N ALA A 517 -11.55 -14.19 6.03
CA ALA A 517 -10.54 -15.05 6.66
C ALA A 517 -10.18 -14.59 8.09
N VAL A 518 -10.03 -13.28 8.29
CA VAL A 518 -9.81 -12.69 9.62
C VAL A 518 -11.03 -12.93 10.52
N TRP A 519 -12.23 -12.77 10.00
CA TRP A 519 -13.48 -13.03 10.71
C TRP A 519 -13.61 -14.49 11.13
N LEU A 520 -13.34 -15.43 10.22
CA LEU A 520 -13.34 -16.86 10.53
C LEU A 520 -12.33 -17.19 11.64
N ARG A 521 -11.15 -16.56 11.63
CA ARG A 521 -10.14 -16.72 12.68
C ARG A 521 -10.62 -16.12 14.01
N PHE A 522 -11.21 -14.92 13.97
CA PHE A 522 -11.78 -14.23 15.13
C PHE A 522 -12.85 -15.07 15.84
N GLN A 523 -13.69 -15.76 15.08
CA GLN A 523 -14.69 -16.69 15.61
C GLN A 523 -14.05 -17.93 16.24
N ARG A 524 -13.14 -18.60 15.51
CA ARG A 524 -12.56 -19.89 15.92
C ARG A 524 -11.58 -19.80 17.08
N HIS A 525 -10.91 -18.66 17.26
CA HIS A 525 -9.85 -18.52 18.26
C HIS A 525 -10.06 -17.30 19.18
N PRO A 526 -10.87 -17.44 20.25
CA PRO A 526 -11.18 -16.34 21.17
C PRO A 526 -9.95 -15.65 21.78
N SER A 527 -8.88 -16.41 22.06
CA SER A 527 -7.62 -15.89 22.60
C SER A 527 -6.83 -14.98 21.64
N GLU A 528 -7.24 -14.88 20.37
CA GLU A 528 -6.57 -14.07 19.35
C GLU A 528 -7.30 -12.78 19.02
N ARG A 529 -8.55 -12.63 19.49
CA ARG A 529 -9.46 -11.56 19.09
C ARG A 529 -8.85 -10.17 19.29
N ALA A 530 -8.21 -9.95 20.43
CA ALA A 530 -7.57 -8.67 20.73
C ALA A 530 -6.40 -8.35 19.78
N GLU A 531 -5.54 -9.35 19.52
CA GLU A 531 -4.43 -9.19 18.58
C GLU A 531 -4.94 -8.95 17.14
N LEU A 532 -6.02 -9.65 16.73
CA LEU A 532 -6.64 -9.48 15.41
C LEU A 532 -7.24 -8.07 15.25
N LEU A 533 -8.00 -7.57 16.23
CA LEU A 533 -8.57 -6.21 16.18
C LEU A 533 -7.47 -5.13 16.21
N ALA A 534 -6.37 -5.38 16.91
CA ALA A 534 -5.20 -4.49 16.88
C ALA A 534 -4.50 -4.52 15.50
N ALA A 535 -4.26 -5.70 14.93
CA ALA A 535 -3.63 -5.87 13.62
C ALA A 535 -4.46 -5.27 12.47
N PHE A 536 -5.77 -5.49 12.51
CA PHE A 536 -6.70 -5.16 11.45
C PHE A 536 -7.63 -3.99 11.83
N THR A 537 -7.13 -3.02 12.60
CA THR A 537 -7.90 -1.83 13.00
C THR A 537 -8.64 -1.14 11.85
N PRO A 538 -8.05 -0.97 10.63
CA PRO A 538 -8.76 -0.38 9.50
C PRO A 538 -9.99 -1.18 9.02
N TRP A 539 -10.11 -2.45 9.38
CA TRP A 539 -11.24 -3.33 9.04
C TRP A 539 -12.18 -3.59 10.23
N ARG A 540 -11.99 -2.85 11.34
CA ARG A 540 -12.76 -3.03 12.58
C ARG A 540 -14.26 -2.86 12.33
N GLN A 541 -14.66 -1.88 11.52
CA GLN A 541 -16.07 -1.62 11.23
C GLN A 541 -16.72 -2.79 10.48
N GLU A 542 -16.03 -3.34 9.48
CA GLU A 542 -16.52 -4.48 8.70
C GLU A 542 -16.56 -5.77 9.53
N LEU A 543 -15.62 -5.96 10.46
CA LEU A 543 -15.67 -7.06 11.44
C LEU A 543 -16.82 -6.87 12.44
N TRP A 544 -17.10 -5.63 12.84
CA TRP A 544 -18.23 -5.29 13.70
C TRP A 544 -19.56 -5.60 13.03
N GLU A 545 -19.73 -5.21 11.77
CA GLU A 545 -20.92 -5.53 10.97
C GLU A 545 -21.12 -7.04 10.82
N ARG A 546 -20.03 -7.81 10.60
CA ARG A 546 -20.07 -9.28 10.57
C ARG A 546 -20.46 -9.88 11.92
N GLN A 547 -20.01 -9.31 13.04
CA GLN A 547 -20.44 -9.72 14.37
C GLN A 547 -21.94 -9.50 14.55
N LEU A 548 -22.46 -8.31 14.20
CA LEU A 548 -23.87 -7.99 14.32
C LEU A 548 -24.75 -8.91 13.46
N ALA A 549 -24.26 -9.29 12.28
CA ALA A 549 -24.96 -10.22 11.40
C ALA A 549 -24.95 -11.67 11.93
N ALA A 550 -23.87 -12.09 12.59
CA ALA A 550 -23.69 -13.46 13.07
C ALA A 550 -24.28 -13.73 14.46
N GLU A 551 -24.31 -12.71 15.32
CA GLU A 551 -24.76 -12.81 16.72
C GLU A 551 -25.86 -11.77 17.00
N PRO A 552 -27.14 -12.17 16.95
CA PRO A 552 -28.26 -11.25 17.18
C PRO A 552 -28.38 -10.82 18.64
N ASP A 553 -27.79 -11.53 19.61
CA ASP A 553 -27.79 -11.09 21.01
C ASP A 553 -26.80 -9.93 21.23
N ALA A 554 -27.35 -8.78 21.58
CA ALA A 554 -26.58 -7.58 21.85
C ALA A 554 -25.65 -7.72 23.07
N ILE A 555 -26.07 -8.49 24.09
CA ILE A 555 -25.26 -8.74 25.28
C ILE A 555 -24.08 -9.63 24.93
N ALA A 556 -24.29 -10.75 24.23
CA ALA A 556 -23.22 -11.63 23.76
C ALA A 556 -22.21 -10.90 22.85
N THR A 557 -22.70 -10.02 21.97
CA THR A 557 -21.86 -9.17 21.12
C THR A 557 -21.05 -8.18 21.95
N PHE A 558 -21.67 -7.46 22.89
CA PHE A 558 -20.96 -6.57 23.81
C PHE A 558 -19.87 -7.33 24.58
N GLU A 559 -20.23 -8.46 25.21
CA GLU A 559 -19.32 -9.30 25.99
C GLU A 559 -18.12 -9.82 25.18
N THR A 560 -18.33 -10.10 23.90
CA THR A 560 -17.25 -10.48 22.99
C THR A 560 -16.31 -9.32 22.69
N TRP A 561 -16.86 -8.13 22.43
CA TRP A 561 -16.10 -6.99 21.93
C TRP A 561 -15.46 -6.17 23.02
N TRP A 562 -16.12 -5.93 24.16
CA TRP A 562 -15.49 -5.14 25.22
C TRP A 562 -14.26 -5.85 25.78
N ARG A 563 -14.17 -7.19 25.72
CA ARG A 563 -12.98 -7.94 26.16
C ARG A 563 -11.83 -7.93 25.14
N ALA A 564 -12.16 -7.83 23.85
CA ALA A 564 -11.19 -7.96 22.76
C ALA A 564 -10.73 -6.61 22.19
N ASP A 565 -11.63 -5.64 22.10
CA ASP A 565 -11.36 -4.35 21.46
C ASP A 565 -10.49 -3.44 22.34
N SER A 566 -9.91 -2.43 21.70
CA SER A 566 -9.15 -1.37 22.36
C SER A 566 -9.97 -0.75 23.49
N GLN A 567 -9.27 -0.45 24.59
CA GLN A 567 -9.87 0.07 25.80
C GLN A 567 -10.50 1.46 25.60
N LEU A 568 -10.08 2.18 24.56
CA LEU A 568 -10.64 3.49 24.17
C LEU A 568 -12.03 3.37 23.49
N HIS A 569 -12.42 2.20 22.98
CA HIS A 569 -13.71 2.02 22.30
C HIS A 569 -14.86 1.63 23.24
N LEU A 570 -14.60 1.41 24.54
CA LEU A 570 -15.63 1.01 25.50
C LEU A 570 -16.82 1.99 25.55
N PRO A 571 -16.65 3.33 25.56
CA PRO A 571 -17.78 4.26 25.55
C PRO A 571 -18.68 4.09 24.32
N GLY A 572 -18.08 3.89 23.15
CA GLY A 572 -18.83 3.66 21.91
C GLY A 572 -19.62 2.34 21.94
N LEU A 573 -19.05 1.28 22.51
CA LEU A 573 -19.74 0.00 22.68
C LEU A 573 -20.91 0.12 23.68
N VAL A 574 -20.74 0.87 24.77
CA VAL A 574 -21.82 1.14 25.73
C VAL A 574 -22.92 1.99 25.10
N GLY A 575 -22.55 3.04 24.35
CA GLY A 575 -23.50 3.86 23.61
C GLY A 575 -24.31 3.04 22.59
N TRP A 576 -23.69 2.09 21.90
CA TRP A 576 -24.42 1.16 21.01
C TRP A 576 -25.33 0.19 21.79
N LEU A 577 -24.86 -0.36 22.92
CA LEU A 577 -25.63 -1.33 23.71
C LEU A 577 -26.87 -0.70 24.35
N LEU A 578 -26.78 0.56 24.77
CA LEU A 578 -27.82 1.25 25.54
C LEU A 578 -28.56 2.34 24.75
N GLY A 579 -28.08 2.71 23.56
CA GLY A 579 -28.69 3.74 22.72
C GLY A 579 -30.06 3.31 22.17
N ASP A 580 -31.07 4.16 22.34
CA ASP A 580 -32.43 4.00 21.80
C ASP A 580 -33.13 2.67 22.13
N VAL A 581 -32.79 2.02 23.25
CA VAL A 581 -33.44 0.78 23.70
C VAL A 581 -34.63 1.07 24.63
N PRO A 582 -35.67 0.22 24.63
CA PRO A 582 -36.76 0.32 25.61
C PRO A 582 -36.24 0.20 27.04
N ALA A 583 -36.88 0.90 27.98
CA ALA A 583 -36.49 0.90 29.38
C ALA A 583 -36.43 -0.52 30.00
N GLN A 584 -37.29 -1.45 29.55
CA GLN A 584 -37.27 -2.83 30.03
C GLN A 584 -35.97 -3.54 29.66
N THR A 585 -35.48 -3.34 28.44
CA THR A 585 -34.22 -3.89 27.95
C THR A 585 -33.00 -3.24 28.62
N LEU A 586 -33.14 -2.00 29.08
CA LEU A 586 -32.09 -1.29 29.82
C LEU A 586 -31.73 -2.04 31.12
N ALA A 587 -32.73 -2.50 31.87
CA ALA A 587 -32.53 -3.25 33.12
C ALA A 587 -31.69 -4.53 32.90
N GLU A 588 -31.88 -5.21 31.77
CA GLU A 588 -31.15 -6.43 31.42
C GLU A 588 -29.70 -6.15 30.99
N ARG A 589 -29.45 -5.00 30.34
CA ARG A 589 -28.15 -4.65 29.74
C ARG A 589 -27.21 -3.90 30.67
N LEU A 590 -27.73 -3.12 31.63
CA LEU A 590 -26.90 -2.35 32.56
C LEU A 590 -25.93 -3.21 33.40
N PRO A 591 -26.30 -4.40 33.92
CA PRO A 591 -25.38 -5.23 34.70
C PRO A 591 -24.07 -5.59 33.99
N VAL A 592 -24.11 -5.89 32.69
CA VAL A 592 -22.89 -6.23 31.93
C VAL A 592 -22.00 -5.01 31.69
N VAL A 593 -22.59 -3.81 31.56
CA VAL A 593 -21.84 -2.55 31.48
C VAL A 593 -21.12 -2.27 32.79
N TRP A 594 -21.79 -2.44 33.92
CA TRP A 594 -21.19 -2.25 35.24
C TRP A 594 -20.07 -3.26 35.50
N ALA A 595 -20.26 -4.53 35.12
CA ALA A 595 -19.20 -5.53 35.22
C ALA A 595 -17.98 -5.19 34.35
N ALA A 596 -18.19 -4.68 33.13
CA ALA A 596 -17.11 -4.24 32.25
C ALA A 596 -16.36 -3.01 32.82
N ALA A 597 -17.09 -2.07 33.43
CA ALA A 597 -16.49 -0.90 34.08
C ALA A 597 -15.66 -1.28 35.32
N GLU A 598 -16.22 -2.14 36.16
CA GLU A 598 -15.57 -2.69 37.36
C GLU A 598 -14.25 -3.39 37.03
N ALA A 599 -14.22 -4.15 35.92
CA ALA A 599 -13.05 -4.88 35.47
C ALA A 599 -11.93 -3.99 34.87
N ARG A 600 -12.24 -2.74 34.50
CA ARG A 600 -11.33 -1.88 33.71
C ARG A 600 -10.89 -0.60 34.42
N VAL A 601 -11.62 -0.12 35.41
CA VAL A 601 -11.40 1.20 36.03
C VAL A 601 -9.98 1.41 36.55
N ASP A 602 -9.32 0.37 37.10
CA ASP A 602 -7.96 0.51 37.65
C ASP A 602 -6.89 0.71 36.56
N ALA A 603 -7.14 0.20 35.35
CA ALA A 603 -6.17 0.22 34.26
C ALA A 603 -6.47 1.33 33.22
N TRP A 604 -7.74 1.73 33.10
CA TRP A 604 -8.22 2.68 32.08
C TRP A 604 -9.31 3.60 32.67
N PRO A 605 -8.97 4.43 33.67
CA PRO A 605 -9.96 5.17 34.45
C PRO A 605 -10.78 6.17 33.64
N ARG A 606 -10.21 6.85 32.64
CA ARG A 606 -10.89 7.93 31.91
C ARG A 606 -11.86 7.38 30.86
N SER A 607 -11.43 6.41 30.06
CA SER A 607 -12.31 5.77 29.07
C SER A 607 -13.43 5.00 29.75
N THR A 608 -13.14 4.39 30.90
CA THR A 608 -14.16 3.69 31.71
C THR A 608 -15.17 4.67 32.29
N SER A 609 -14.72 5.82 32.81
CA SER A 609 -15.65 6.84 33.32
C SER A 609 -16.54 7.42 32.22
N HIS A 610 -16.02 7.62 31.01
CA HIS A 610 -16.85 7.99 29.86
C HIS A 610 -17.89 6.93 29.50
N ALA A 611 -17.52 5.65 29.58
CA ALA A 611 -18.47 4.56 29.37
C ALA A 611 -19.57 4.56 30.44
N VAL A 612 -19.22 4.81 31.71
CA VAL A 612 -20.20 4.94 32.80
C VAL A 612 -21.11 6.15 32.60
N SER A 613 -20.58 7.30 32.20
CA SER A 613 -21.38 8.48 31.83
C SER A 613 -22.35 8.18 30.67
N SER A 614 -21.89 7.43 29.66
CA SER A 614 -22.74 7.01 28.53
C SER A 614 -23.87 6.06 28.95
N ALA A 615 -23.71 5.35 30.08
CA ALA A 615 -24.74 4.49 30.66
C ALA A 615 -25.64 5.20 31.68
N SER A 616 -25.12 6.19 32.42
CA SER A 616 -25.90 6.96 33.39
C SER A 616 -26.97 7.82 32.72
N ALA A 617 -26.68 8.38 31.54
CA ALA A 617 -27.61 9.25 30.85
C ALA A 617 -28.92 8.54 30.39
N PRO A 618 -28.87 7.36 29.70
CA PRO A 618 -30.08 6.58 29.40
C PRO A 618 -30.85 6.15 30.66
N LEU A 619 -30.15 5.77 31.73
CA LEU A 619 -30.77 5.38 33.00
C LEU A 619 -31.52 6.56 33.64
N ASN A 620 -30.90 7.75 33.66
CA ASN A 620 -31.51 8.99 34.17
C ASN A 620 -32.73 9.37 33.34
N ASN A 621 -32.61 9.32 32.01
CA ASN A 621 -33.70 9.63 31.10
C ASN A 621 -34.89 8.68 31.28
N ALA A 622 -34.64 7.37 31.38
CA ALA A 622 -35.69 6.38 31.61
C ALA A 622 -36.43 6.63 32.94
N LEU A 623 -35.68 6.97 34.01
CA LEU A 623 -36.27 7.32 35.30
C LEU A 623 -37.15 8.57 35.20
N ARG A 624 -36.67 9.62 34.51
CA ARG A 624 -37.44 10.86 34.28
C ARG A 624 -38.71 10.66 33.44
N GLN A 625 -38.75 9.62 32.61
CA GLN A 625 -39.93 9.23 31.82
C GLN A 625 -40.95 8.41 32.65
N GLY A 626 -40.67 8.13 33.93
CA GLY A 626 -41.60 7.44 34.84
C GLY A 626 -41.45 5.92 34.85
N HIS A 627 -40.28 5.39 34.48
CA HIS A 627 -39.99 3.97 34.51
C HIS A 627 -39.50 3.51 35.90
N ASP A 628 -40.38 3.53 36.90
CA ASP A 628 -40.09 3.25 38.31
C ASP A 628 -39.48 1.87 38.58
N PHE A 629 -39.66 0.89 37.69
CA PHE A 629 -39.08 -0.45 37.85
C PHE A 629 -37.54 -0.44 37.79
N LEU A 630 -36.92 0.64 37.29
CA LEU A 630 -35.46 0.83 37.27
C LEU A 630 -34.91 1.44 38.57
N ILE A 631 -35.76 1.80 39.54
CA ILE A 631 -35.32 2.34 40.84
C ILE A 631 -34.29 1.45 41.53
N PRO A 632 -34.43 0.10 41.59
CA PRO A 632 -33.41 -0.75 42.19
C PRO A 632 -32.04 -0.67 41.51
N ASP A 633 -32.00 -0.50 40.18
CA ASP A 633 -30.76 -0.34 39.42
C ASP A 633 -30.12 1.03 39.66
N VAL A 634 -30.93 2.08 39.80
CA VAL A 634 -30.49 3.43 40.19
C VAL A 634 -29.91 3.43 41.60
N GLU A 635 -30.60 2.82 42.57
CA GLU A 635 -30.13 2.74 43.95
C GLU A 635 -28.81 1.95 44.04
N ARG A 636 -28.68 0.85 43.26
CA ARG A 636 -27.43 0.10 43.16
C ARG A 636 -26.30 0.93 42.54
N PHE A 637 -26.58 1.65 41.45
CA PHE A 637 -25.60 2.51 40.79
C PHE A 637 -25.12 3.63 41.73
N MET A 638 -26.04 4.33 42.40
CA MET A 638 -25.72 5.38 43.37
C MET A 638 -24.92 4.86 44.57
N ALA A 639 -25.17 3.62 45.01
CA ALA A 639 -24.40 2.99 46.08
C ALA A 639 -22.98 2.55 45.65
N TRP A 640 -22.82 2.14 44.39
CA TRP A 640 -21.54 1.71 43.81
C TRP A 640 -20.62 2.88 43.42
N LEU A 641 -21.20 3.98 42.94
CA LEU A 641 -20.48 5.11 42.36
C LEU A 641 -19.36 5.71 43.25
N PRO A 642 -19.52 5.89 44.58
CA PRO A 642 -18.47 6.48 45.40
C PRO A 642 -17.14 5.69 45.37
N ASP A 643 -17.22 4.35 45.30
CA ASP A 643 -16.03 3.50 45.20
C ASP A 643 -15.40 3.58 43.81
N PHE A 644 -16.24 3.58 42.77
CA PHE A 644 -15.81 3.77 41.38
C PHE A 644 -15.08 5.11 41.19
N GLU A 645 -15.64 6.22 41.67
CA GLU A 645 -15.04 7.55 41.61
C GLU A 645 -13.66 7.60 42.26
N ARG A 646 -13.55 6.97 43.44
CA ARG A 646 -12.27 6.88 44.15
C ARG A 646 -11.23 6.19 43.28
N ARG A 647 -11.58 5.06 42.66
CA ARG A 647 -10.69 4.32 41.77
C ARG A 647 -10.34 5.09 40.51
N VAL A 648 -11.28 5.82 39.90
CA VAL A 648 -11.00 6.70 38.75
C VAL A 648 -9.97 7.77 39.11
N ARG A 649 -10.05 8.37 40.31
CA ARG A 649 -9.12 9.41 40.77
C ARG A 649 -7.76 8.85 41.22
N GLU A 650 -7.74 7.66 41.80
CA GLU A 650 -6.52 7.03 42.34
C GLU A 650 -5.71 6.27 41.28
N ALA A 651 -6.37 5.76 40.23
CA ALA A 651 -5.71 4.99 39.18
C ALA A 651 -4.79 5.88 38.30
N PRO A 652 -3.59 5.40 37.94
CA PRO A 652 -2.71 6.13 37.04
C PRO A 652 -3.31 6.18 35.63
N VAL A 653 -3.36 7.37 35.05
CA VAL A 653 -3.87 7.56 33.69
C VAL A 653 -2.84 7.05 32.68
N ALA A 654 -3.26 6.11 31.82
CA ALA A 654 -2.40 5.61 30.75
C ALA A 654 -2.14 6.69 29.69
N GLU A 655 -0.95 6.73 29.09
CA GLU A 655 -0.58 7.72 28.06
C GLU A 655 -1.55 7.71 26.85
N ALA A 656 -2.08 6.54 26.52
CA ALA A 656 -3.07 6.36 25.45
C ALA A 656 -4.44 7.00 25.75
N GLU A 657 -4.75 7.35 27.00
CA GLU A 657 -5.97 8.08 27.40
C GLU A 657 -5.78 9.60 27.40
N SER A 658 -4.64 10.11 26.91
CA SER A 658 -4.34 11.54 26.84
C SER A 658 -5.33 12.33 25.97
N SER A 659 -6.01 11.65 25.05
CA SER A 659 -7.13 12.20 24.25
C SER A 659 -8.38 12.48 25.08
N TYR A 660 -8.56 11.83 26.23
CA TYR A 660 -9.62 12.15 27.18
C TYR A 660 -9.15 13.30 28.09
N HIS A 661 -9.56 14.52 27.73
CA HIS A 661 -9.22 15.74 28.46
C HIS A 661 -9.91 15.87 29.83
N ARG A 662 -10.96 15.08 30.08
CA ARG A 662 -11.74 15.06 31.32
C ARG A 662 -12.14 13.62 31.67
N ASP A 663 -12.37 13.37 32.96
CA ASP A 663 -12.84 12.09 33.49
C ASP A 663 -14.37 11.98 33.51
N LEU A 664 -15.12 13.03 33.12
CA LEU A 664 -16.61 13.04 33.07
C LEU A 664 -17.30 12.67 34.39
N LEU A 665 -16.59 12.72 35.52
CA LEU A 665 -17.18 12.48 36.84
C LEU A 665 -18.24 13.56 37.17
N GLU A 666 -17.99 14.80 36.76
CA GLU A 666 -18.95 15.90 36.90
C GLU A 666 -20.26 15.62 36.15
N ASP A 667 -20.18 15.06 34.94
CA ASP A 667 -21.36 14.72 34.13
C ASP A 667 -22.15 13.57 34.76
N ILE A 668 -21.45 12.56 35.30
CA ILE A 668 -22.07 11.49 36.08
C ILE A 668 -22.77 12.06 37.33
N HIS A 669 -22.16 13.03 38.01
CA HIS A 669 -22.77 13.70 39.18
C HIS A 669 -24.03 14.48 38.82
N VAL A 670 -24.08 15.11 37.65
CA VAL A 670 -25.30 15.76 37.17
C VAL A 670 -26.42 14.73 37.02
N ASP A 671 -26.14 13.59 36.38
CA ASP A 671 -27.12 12.52 36.23
C ASP A 671 -27.58 11.95 37.59
N VAL A 672 -26.64 11.67 38.48
CA VAL A 672 -26.90 11.14 39.83
C VAL A 672 -27.73 12.10 40.67
N LYS A 673 -27.45 13.40 40.57
CA LYS A 673 -28.24 14.43 41.23
C LYS A 673 -29.69 14.41 40.73
N MET A 674 -29.90 14.35 39.42
CA MET A 674 -31.24 14.28 38.83
C MET A 674 -31.98 12.99 39.22
N MET A 675 -31.28 11.86 39.28
CA MET A 675 -31.83 10.60 39.78
C MET A 675 -32.20 10.70 41.27
N GLY A 676 -31.34 11.30 42.10
CA GLY A 676 -31.58 11.51 43.52
C GLY A 676 -32.79 12.41 43.78
N GLU A 677 -32.90 13.54 43.07
CA GLU A 677 -34.07 14.44 43.12
C GLU A 677 -35.36 13.75 42.67
N TYR A 678 -35.27 12.80 41.73
CA TYR A 678 -36.42 11.98 41.35
C TYR A 678 -36.84 11.03 42.48
N LEU A 679 -35.89 10.27 43.05
CA LEU A 679 -36.16 9.36 44.17
C LEU A 679 -36.72 10.09 45.40
N GLU A 680 -36.20 11.28 45.70
CA GLU A 680 -36.68 12.13 46.79
C GLU A 680 -38.12 12.59 46.53
N ARG A 681 -38.42 13.15 45.35
CA ARG A 681 -39.79 13.52 44.97
C ARG A 681 -40.76 12.35 45.08
N ARG A 682 -40.32 11.16 44.66
CA ARG A 682 -41.13 9.93 44.72
C ARG A 682 -41.37 9.51 46.18
N ARG A 683 -40.34 9.56 47.05
CA ARG A 683 -40.49 9.32 48.49
C ARG A 683 -41.44 10.34 49.13
N ASP A 684 -41.35 11.61 48.76
CA ASP A 684 -42.24 12.67 49.24
C ASP A 684 -43.68 12.49 48.75
N GLU A 685 -43.89 12.00 47.53
CA GLU A 685 -45.22 11.66 47.01
C GLU A 685 -45.82 10.45 47.72
N GLU A 686 -45.03 9.41 47.98
CA GLU A 686 -45.48 8.27 48.78
C GLU A 686 -45.79 8.66 50.21
N GLU A 687 -44.94 9.48 50.83
CA GLU A 687 -45.15 9.97 52.19
C GLU A 687 -46.37 10.87 52.25
N ARG A 688 -46.58 11.75 51.26
CA ARG A 688 -47.83 12.52 51.13
C ARG A 688 -49.05 11.61 50.98
N ARG A 689 -48.99 10.57 50.15
CA ARG A 689 -50.08 9.59 50.02
C ARG A 689 -50.34 8.84 51.33
N ARG A 690 -49.31 8.44 52.06
CA ARG A 690 -49.42 7.80 53.39
C ARG A 690 -50.02 8.75 54.41
N GLN A 691 -49.60 10.01 54.42
CA GLN A 691 -50.12 11.05 55.31
C GLN A 691 -51.59 11.37 54.99
N ASP A 692 -51.96 11.44 53.71
CA ASP A 692 -53.36 11.63 53.30
C ASP A 692 -54.23 10.42 53.67
N GLU A 693 -53.70 9.20 53.54
CA GLU A 693 -54.38 7.98 53.97
C GLU A 693 -54.54 7.93 55.51
N LEU A 694 -53.50 8.31 56.26
CA LEU A 694 -53.55 8.45 57.71
C LEU A 694 -54.55 9.53 58.13
N ARG A 695 -54.57 10.69 57.45
CA ARG A 695 -55.58 11.75 57.69
C ARG A 695 -56.99 11.23 57.46
N ARG A 696 -57.24 10.51 56.36
CA ARG A 696 -58.53 9.86 56.10
C ARG A 696 -58.92 8.89 57.22
N ARG A 697 -58.00 8.05 57.69
CA ARG A 697 -58.24 7.11 58.79
C ARG A 697 -58.51 7.82 60.12
N VAL A 698 -57.83 8.93 60.41
CA VAL A 698 -58.05 9.74 61.62
C VAL A 698 -59.38 10.48 61.56
N GLU A 699 -59.76 11.04 60.41
CA GLU A 699 -61.07 11.67 60.20
C GLU A 699 -62.21 10.66 60.34
N GLU A 700 -62.02 9.45 59.81
CA GLU A 700 -62.98 8.36 59.96
C GLU A 700 -63.10 7.91 61.43
N SER A 701 -61.99 7.85 62.17
CA SER A 701 -61.98 7.58 63.61
C SER A 701 -62.67 8.69 64.42
N ARG A 702 -62.44 9.97 64.09
CA ARG A 702 -63.10 11.12 64.73
C ARG A 702 -64.61 11.10 64.49
N ARG A 703 -65.07 10.70 63.30
CA ARG A 703 -66.50 10.49 63.01
C ARG A 703 -67.08 9.37 63.89
N ARG A 704 -66.37 8.25 64.04
CA ARG A 704 -66.80 7.14 64.93
C ARG A 704 -66.83 7.54 66.40
N ASP A 705 -65.92 8.40 66.85
CA ASP A 705 -65.91 8.90 68.23
C ASP A 705 -67.01 9.93 68.50
N GLN A 706 -67.30 10.82 67.54
CA GLN A 706 -68.48 11.71 67.63
C GLN A 706 -69.79 10.91 67.68
N GLN A 707 -69.87 9.81 66.92
CA GLN A 707 -71.02 8.90 66.97
C GLN A 707 -71.18 8.24 68.35
N ARG A 708 -70.07 7.80 68.95
CA ARG A 708 -70.06 7.23 70.32
C ARG A 708 -70.41 8.26 71.39
N GLN A 709 -70.01 9.52 71.23
CA GLN A 709 -70.38 10.61 72.15
C GLN A 709 -71.87 10.94 72.08
N ILE A 710 -72.48 10.89 70.90
CA ILE A 710 -73.93 11.06 70.73
C ILE A 710 -74.69 9.90 71.39
N GLU A 711 -74.24 8.65 71.23
CA GLU A 711 -74.84 7.48 71.89
C GLU A 711 -74.69 7.50 73.42
N LEU A 712 -73.56 7.98 73.95
CA LEU A 712 -73.36 8.13 75.39
C LEU A 712 -74.23 9.25 75.99
N ALA A 713 -74.42 10.36 75.28
CA ALA A 713 -75.33 11.44 75.69
C ALA A 713 -76.80 10.97 75.72
N GLN A 714 -77.20 10.08 74.80
CA GLN A 714 -78.54 9.49 74.81
C GLN A 714 -78.77 8.57 76.02
N ARG A 715 -77.77 7.75 76.39
CA ARG A 715 -77.85 6.88 77.58
C ARG A 715 -77.87 7.66 78.90
N GLU A 716 -77.18 8.79 78.97
CA GLU A 716 -77.20 9.68 80.13
C GLU A 716 -78.57 10.39 80.28
N ALA A 717 -79.20 10.78 79.17
CA ALA A 717 -80.53 11.39 79.15
C ALA A 717 -81.66 10.42 79.56
N ASP A 718 -81.51 9.13 79.28
CA ASP A 718 -82.46 8.10 79.71
C ASP A 718 -82.32 7.76 81.21
N ARG A 719 -81.11 7.82 81.77
CA ARG A 719 -80.87 7.65 83.22
C ARG A 719 -81.51 8.77 84.05
N ILE A 720 -81.42 10.02 83.58
CA ILE A 720 -82.04 11.20 84.22
C ILE A 720 -83.58 11.12 84.17
N ARG A 721 -84.16 10.53 83.11
CA ARG A 721 -85.61 10.34 82.96
C ARG A 721 -86.17 9.35 83.99
N GLN A 722 -85.41 8.30 84.28
CA GLN A 722 -85.82 7.24 85.21
C GLN A 722 -85.71 7.67 86.68
N GLU A 723 -84.71 8.47 87.04
CA GLU A 723 -84.59 9.10 88.37
C GLU A 723 -85.69 10.15 88.62
N GLN A 724 -86.17 10.82 87.56
CA GLN A 724 -87.31 11.74 87.65
C GLN A 724 -88.66 11.02 87.86
N GLU A 725 -88.86 9.82 87.32
CA GLU A 725 -90.08 9.02 87.54
C GLU A 725 -90.18 8.46 88.96
N ASP A 726 -89.06 8.00 89.54
CA ASP A 726 -88.99 7.51 90.92
C ASP A 726 -89.16 8.62 91.98
N HIS A 727 -88.71 9.84 91.68
CA HIS A 727 -88.94 11.03 92.52
C HIS A 727 -90.40 11.52 92.43
N ARG A 728 -91.03 11.40 91.25
CA ARG A 728 -92.42 11.79 90.99
C ARG A 728 -93.44 10.84 91.65
N ALA A 729 -93.13 9.54 91.75
CA ALA A 729 -93.96 8.56 92.47
C ALA A 729 -94.01 8.81 94.00
N ARG A 730 -92.93 9.32 94.60
CA ARG A 730 -92.88 9.67 96.03
C ARG A 730 -93.59 10.99 96.36
N LEU A 731 -93.62 11.93 95.41
CA LEU A 731 -94.35 13.21 95.53
C LEU A 731 -95.87 13.06 95.32
N MET A 732 -96.31 12.15 94.44
CA MET A 732 -97.74 11.91 94.16
C MET A 732 -98.53 11.29 95.34
N SER A 733 -97.85 10.66 96.30
CA SER A 733 -98.44 10.13 97.54
C SER A 733 -98.70 11.23 98.61
N ALA A 734 -97.90 12.31 98.58
CA ALA A 734 -98.02 13.42 99.54
C ALA A 734 -98.89 14.59 99.03
N VAL A 735 -99.19 14.65 97.73
CA VAL A 735 -99.97 15.74 97.10
C VAL A 735 -101.48 15.43 97.00
N ALA A 736 -101.91 14.22 97.36
CA ALA A 736 -103.34 13.83 97.42
C ALA A 736 -104.14 14.45 98.59
N GLN A 737 -103.57 15.38 99.37
CA GLN A 737 -104.23 15.98 100.53
C GLN A 737 -104.44 17.51 100.50
N MET A 738 -104.02 18.28 99.48
CA MET A 738 -104.34 19.72 99.44
C MET A 738 -104.49 20.31 98.03
N GLY A 739 -105.76 20.53 97.63
CA GLY A 739 -106.32 21.82 97.21
C GLY A 739 -105.92 22.49 95.88
N THR A 740 -106.92 22.68 95.01
CA THR A 740 -106.92 23.33 93.68
C THR A 740 -106.50 24.81 93.68
N PRO A 741 -105.76 25.32 92.66
CA PRO A 741 -105.38 26.74 92.56
C PRO A 741 -106.54 27.69 92.18
N MET A 742 -106.55 28.88 92.81
CA MET A 742 -107.53 29.96 92.65
C MET A 742 -107.39 30.72 91.33
N SER A 743 -108.52 31.19 90.77
CA SER A 743 -108.56 32.05 89.58
C SER A 743 -108.17 33.51 89.86
N PRO A 744 -107.63 34.25 88.87
CA PRO A 744 -107.19 35.65 89.01
C PRO A 744 -108.25 36.62 89.55
N GLU A 745 -109.53 36.39 89.28
CA GLU A 745 -110.64 37.27 89.69
C GLU A 745 -110.88 37.27 91.21
N ARG A 746 -110.61 36.14 91.89
CA ARG A 746 -110.72 36.06 93.36
C ARG A 746 -109.66 36.91 94.06
N TRP A 747 -108.50 37.13 93.42
CA TRP A 747 -107.43 37.94 94.00
C TRP A 747 -107.81 39.42 94.13
N PHE A 748 -108.67 39.97 93.27
CA PHE A 748 -109.05 41.38 93.38
C PHE A 748 -110.01 41.69 94.54
N GLN A 749 -110.65 40.66 95.10
CA GLN A 749 -111.46 40.77 96.31
C GLN A 749 -110.62 40.61 97.59
N SER A 750 -109.37 40.16 97.45
CA SER A 750 -108.49 39.96 98.59
C SER A 750 -108.08 41.29 99.22
N SER A 751 -107.88 41.26 100.53
CA SER A 751 -107.41 42.41 101.29
C SER A 751 -106.18 42.03 102.11
N PRO A 752 -105.16 42.92 102.20
CA PRO A 752 -103.99 42.66 103.00
C PRO A 752 -104.37 42.65 104.48
N ARG A 753 -103.81 41.73 105.27
CA ARG A 753 -104.01 41.63 106.72
C ARG A 753 -103.20 42.71 107.46
N VAL A 754 -103.53 43.97 107.20
CA VAL A 754 -103.02 45.15 107.91
C VAL A 754 -104.18 46.10 108.18
N ASP A 755 -104.14 46.82 109.30
CA ASP A 755 -105.19 47.78 109.67
C ASP A 755 -105.34 48.84 108.57
N ALA A 756 -106.57 49.03 108.07
CA ALA A 756 -106.84 50.01 107.00
C ALA A 756 -106.52 51.43 107.47
N GLN A 757 -105.78 52.16 106.66
CA GLN A 757 -105.47 53.58 106.88
C GLN A 757 -106.18 54.44 105.83
N ASP A 758 -106.45 55.70 106.16
CA ASP A 758 -107.10 56.64 105.24
C ASP A 758 -106.36 56.73 103.89
N LEU A 759 -105.03 56.57 103.91
CA LEU A 759 -104.16 56.55 102.72
C LEU A 759 -104.46 55.39 101.75
N ASP A 760 -105.03 54.27 102.23
CA ASP A 760 -105.28 53.08 101.39
C ASP A 760 -106.43 53.30 100.41
N THR A 761 -107.41 54.12 100.81
CA THR A 761 -108.60 54.48 100.03
C THR A 761 -108.57 55.91 99.51
N GLU A 762 -107.55 56.69 99.86
CA GLU A 762 -107.34 58.03 99.31
C GLU A 762 -107.17 57.94 97.78
N VAL A 763 -108.00 58.69 97.03
CA VAL A 763 -107.90 58.75 95.57
C VAL A 763 -106.74 59.68 95.20
N ILE A 764 -105.59 59.10 94.88
CA ILE A 764 -104.35 59.83 94.55
C ILE A 764 -104.29 60.18 93.07
N LEU A 765 -104.84 59.32 92.20
CA LEU A 765 -104.88 59.51 90.76
C LEU A 765 -106.33 59.57 90.29
N PRO A 766 -106.96 60.77 90.28
CA PRO A 766 -108.35 60.92 89.87
C PRO A 766 -108.52 60.54 88.39
N GLY A 767 -109.47 59.64 88.11
CA GLY A 767 -109.77 59.17 86.75
C GLY A 767 -108.93 57.98 86.27
N ALA A 768 -107.98 57.48 87.06
CA ALA A 768 -107.23 56.25 86.79
C ALA A 768 -107.99 55.00 87.26
N THR A 769 -107.73 53.86 86.62
CA THR A 769 -108.32 52.56 86.98
C THR A 769 -107.79 52.06 88.33
N LEU A 770 -106.55 52.41 88.66
CA LEU A 770 -105.88 52.22 89.94
C LEU A 770 -105.84 53.56 90.67
N GLY A 771 -107.01 54.10 91.01
CA GLY A 771 -107.12 55.44 91.61
C GLY A 771 -106.60 55.52 93.06
N THR A 772 -106.60 54.38 93.77
CA THR A 772 -106.19 54.28 95.18
C THR A 772 -104.97 53.38 95.38
N LEU A 773 -104.25 53.58 96.50
CA LEU A 773 -103.02 52.85 96.76
C LEU A 773 -103.27 51.35 96.95
N LEU A 774 -104.40 50.99 97.56
CA LEU A 774 -104.80 49.60 97.75
C LEU A 774 -105.10 48.89 96.41
N GLU A 775 -105.73 49.57 95.46
CA GLU A 775 -106.00 49.01 94.13
C GLU A 775 -104.72 48.77 93.35
N TYR A 776 -103.76 49.69 93.43
CA TYR A 776 -102.44 49.51 92.84
C TYR A 776 -101.69 48.32 93.45
N ALA A 777 -101.72 48.16 94.78
CA ALA A 777 -101.09 47.03 95.47
C ALA A 777 -101.72 45.68 95.11
N ARG A 778 -103.05 45.61 94.92
CA ARG A 778 -103.78 44.39 94.51
C ARG A 778 -103.28 43.83 93.18
N VAL A 779 -103.14 44.69 92.17
CA VAL A 779 -102.69 44.28 90.84
C VAL A 779 -101.27 43.69 90.91
N LEU A 780 -100.35 44.36 91.61
CA LEU A 780 -98.98 43.85 91.75
C LEU A 780 -98.90 42.55 92.54
N LYS A 781 -99.74 42.39 93.57
CA LYS A 781 -99.78 41.14 94.32
C LYS A 781 -100.33 40.00 93.46
N ALA A 782 -101.41 40.24 92.72
CA ALA A 782 -101.97 39.26 91.77
C ALA A 782 -100.95 38.87 90.70
N MET A 783 -100.18 39.81 90.13
CA MET A 783 -99.10 39.52 89.19
C MET A 783 -97.98 38.66 89.80
N SER A 784 -97.68 38.83 91.09
CA SER A 784 -96.63 38.04 91.76
C SER A 784 -97.02 36.58 92.04
N VAL A 785 -98.32 36.28 92.06
CA VAL A 785 -98.87 34.96 92.41
C VAL A 785 -99.42 34.22 91.19
N CYS A 786 -99.97 34.93 90.20
CA CYS A 786 -100.45 34.36 88.96
C CYS A 786 -99.32 34.32 87.91
N GLY A 787 -99.03 33.12 87.37
CA GLY A 787 -97.97 32.93 86.37
C GLY A 787 -98.23 33.58 85.01
N ASN A 788 -99.42 34.15 84.80
CA ASN A 788 -99.79 34.89 83.59
C ASN A 788 -100.25 36.31 83.93
N SER A 789 -99.35 37.28 83.77
CA SER A 789 -99.65 38.70 84.05
C SER A 789 -100.70 39.30 83.13
N LEU A 790 -100.91 38.74 81.92
CA LEU A 790 -101.91 39.24 80.98
C LEU A 790 -103.34 38.96 81.45
N GLU A 791 -103.58 37.80 82.07
CA GLU A 791 -104.88 37.47 82.67
C GLU A 791 -105.22 38.39 83.85
N VAL A 792 -104.22 38.83 84.61
CA VAL A 792 -104.40 39.78 85.73
C VAL A 792 -104.82 41.16 85.21
N PHE A 793 -104.25 41.61 84.08
CA PHE A 793 -104.63 42.88 83.46
C PHE A 793 -106.04 42.83 82.88
N GLU A 794 -106.37 41.76 82.15
CA GLU A 794 -107.70 41.55 81.57
C GLU A 794 -108.79 41.54 82.66
N ALA A 795 -108.56 40.81 83.76
CA ALA A 795 -109.50 40.72 84.88
C ALA A 795 -109.71 42.04 85.63
N ARG A 796 -108.80 43.03 85.50
CA ARG A 796 -108.96 44.37 86.09
C ARG A 796 -109.37 45.44 85.07
N GLY A 797 -109.58 45.07 83.81
CA GLY A 797 -109.91 46.00 82.72
C GLY A 797 -108.77 46.94 82.34
N LEU A 798 -107.52 46.56 82.62
CA LEU A 798 -106.32 47.33 82.27
C LEU A 798 -105.76 46.84 80.94
N SER A 799 -105.42 47.75 80.01
CA SER A 799 -104.51 47.40 78.92
C SER A 799 -103.06 47.49 79.37
N ILE A 800 -102.13 46.89 78.61
CA ILE A 800 -100.67 46.99 78.89
C ILE A 800 -100.20 48.46 78.86
N ALA A 801 -100.81 49.29 78.00
CA ALA A 801 -100.52 50.71 77.90
C ALA A 801 -101.04 51.48 79.12
N ASP A 802 -102.24 51.14 79.63
CA ASP A 802 -102.81 51.75 80.84
C ASP A 802 -102.00 51.37 82.07
N TRP A 803 -101.61 50.10 82.20
CA TRP A 803 -100.72 49.64 83.28
C TRP A 803 -99.40 50.42 83.28
N SER A 804 -98.75 50.56 82.13
CA SER A 804 -97.47 51.26 82.05
C SER A 804 -97.62 52.74 82.44
N THR A 805 -98.72 53.37 82.03
CA THR A 805 -99.00 54.79 82.33
C THR A 805 -99.35 54.99 83.81
N GLU A 806 -100.26 54.18 84.35
CA GLU A 806 -100.72 54.29 85.74
C GLU A 806 -99.63 53.85 86.74
N ALA A 807 -98.84 52.82 86.43
CA ALA A 807 -97.71 52.42 87.27
C ALA A 807 -96.64 53.52 87.33
N GLN A 808 -96.35 54.18 86.21
CA GLN A 808 -95.43 55.32 86.19
C GLN A 808 -95.99 56.51 86.99
N ALA A 809 -97.30 56.77 86.89
CA ALA A 809 -97.97 57.80 87.69
C ALA A 809 -97.92 57.49 89.20
N TRP A 810 -98.09 56.23 89.60
CA TRP A 810 -97.96 55.78 90.99
C TRP A 810 -96.53 55.90 91.51
N ILE A 811 -95.53 55.54 90.71
CA ILE A 811 -94.11 55.75 91.07
C ILE A 811 -93.85 57.24 91.33
N GLN A 812 -94.35 58.12 90.45
CA GLN A 812 -94.21 59.58 90.63
C GLN A 812 -94.97 60.10 91.85
N ALA A 813 -96.17 59.60 92.12
CA ALA A 813 -96.96 59.96 93.29
C ALA A 813 -96.26 59.53 94.59
N MET A 814 -95.75 58.30 94.64
CA MET A 814 -94.99 57.75 95.77
C MET A 814 -93.67 58.49 96.03
N MET A 815 -93.00 58.98 94.99
CA MET A 815 -91.82 59.84 95.12
C MET A 815 -92.14 61.21 95.73
N ARG A 816 -93.30 61.79 95.40
CA ARG A 816 -93.71 63.12 95.91
C ARG A 816 -94.31 63.07 97.31
N ARG A 817 -94.91 61.93 97.68
CA ARG A 817 -95.51 61.67 98.99
C ARG A 817 -94.88 60.40 99.59
N PRO A 818 -93.75 60.53 100.29
CA PRO A 818 -93.00 59.39 100.84
C PRO A 818 -93.85 58.47 101.74
N GLU A 819 -94.88 59.01 102.40
CA GLU A 819 -95.83 58.25 103.20
C GLU A 819 -96.60 57.19 102.38
N LEU A 820 -96.88 57.44 101.10
CA LEU A 820 -97.48 56.46 100.19
C LEU A 820 -96.50 55.31 99.88
N SER A 821 -95.21 55.61 99.72
CA SER A 821 -94.18 54.60 99.47
C SER A 821 -94.03 53.63 100.65
N VAL A 822 -94.00 54.17 101.87
CA VAL A 822 -93.92 53.35 103.09
C VAL A 822 -95.18 52.51 103.24
N ARG A 823 -96.35 53.11 103.03
CA ARG A 823 -97.62 52.39 103.15
C ARG A 823 -97.77 51.30 102.07
N PHE A 824 -97.36 51.57 100.84
CA PHE A 824 -97.34 50.61 99.76
C PHE A 824 -96.47 49.38 100.04
N ALA A 825 -95.27 49.58 100.57
CA ALA A 825 -94.38 48.49 100.96
C ALA A 825 -95.01 47.61 102.06
N GLN A 826 -95.71 48.22 103.02
CA GLN A 826 -96.48 47.48 104.03
C GLN A 826 -97.60 46.64 103.39
N LEU A 827 -98.37 47.20 102.46
CA LEU A 827 -99.46 46.47 101.78
C LEU A 827 -98.92 45.28 100.96
N LEU A 828 -97.80 45.42 100.25
CA LEU A 828 -97.23 44.33 99.44
C LEU A 828 -96.60 43.21 100.28
N THR A 829 -95.99 43.54 101.41
CA THR A 829 -95.32 42.58 102.30
C THR A 829 -96.29 41.90 103.28
N ALA A 830 -97.46 42.48 103.51
CA ALA A 830 -98.52 41.86 104.31
C ALA A 830 -98.95 40.49 103.72
N PRO A 831 -99.42 39.56 104.57
CA PRO A 831 -100.18 38.40 104.11
C PRO A 831 -101.53 38.86 103.54
N TRP A 832 -101.97 38.29 102.42
CA TRP A 832 -103.26 38.60 101.79
C TRP A 832 -104.23 37.42 101.95
N ASN A 833 -105.52 37.73 102.10
CA ASN A 833 -106.61 36.76 102.24
C ASN A 833 -107.60 36.83 101.10
#